data_AF-A0A1F9ZF26-F1
#
_entry.id   AF-A0A1F9ZF26-F1
#
_cell.length_a   1.000
_cell.length_b   1.000
_cell.length_c   1.000
_cell.angle_alpha   90.00
_cell.angle_beta   90.00
_cell.angle_gamma   90.00
#
_symmetry.space_group_name_H-M   'P 1'
#
loop_
_entity.id
_entity.type
_entity.pdbx_description
1 polymer ?
#
loop_
_entity_poly.entity_id
_entity_poly.type
_entity_poly.pdbx_seq_one_letter_code
_entity_poly.pdbx_strand_id
1 'polypeptide(L)'
;MITKILFLALLTLMTTRTKAQETAAGALRSYTLVHALPGDFRDAETENLEPAELAEGAFKAVSRSSKPVTAVLTSPQIKALFPFDRLLLTANAALGPGDSLSFQAQVKADGDWSPWFDFGSFNPAGGAASAGSQENPFGRMAIDTVVLKARAKYLRYRIRLSAAAGSAPALRLVSAVCTDSSLPYNEAAAVKKAAGGGALRLAVPQYSQMLEQVNYSKDICSPTSLAMALNYFGVKSAPLETAARVFDTAENIYGNWSFNAAFAGARGLYAWLTRLNSLDEAREHLDAGILLVASLTYGPEELKRSPLRKTAGHLLVIKGFDAKGNVITNDPAAPDGKTVERVYDRREFAQAWLKNKFGTAYAVTPAVKDLLTARPPFAEMFSMPLDSGKGGREKLIETQVLPGERARLLEARGAWLNIEALEQPRKDGKGLAPYRGWIEAKDAVFAVPGRPDAVVKAKKAALGGGAQGELSVGVKVKLAAGEKGRPLALLPGGEGGLISEKDINRLPVKLPPEELRKKILETARKFLGDKYYWGGRSASGVDCSGLVSLAYRAWGVDLPRNASDQFTAARSVARENLQPADLIFSTAPADNASIDHVMLYAGNGRLIEATRDTDSVREVSFKEKFGIEFDKAKNGQAIKGKKVYFRRILK
;
A
#
# COMPACT_ATOMS: atom_id res chain seq x y z
N MET A 1 24.07 19.46 49.67
CA MET A 1 22.74 19.00 49.22
C MET A 1 22.48 19.34 47.74
N ILE A 2 22.83 20.55 47.30
CA ILE A 2 22.64 21.05 45.92
C ILE A 2 23.41 20.22 44.85
N THR A 3 24.61 19.73 45.15
CA THR A 3 25.44 18.95 44.21
C THR A 3 24.89 17.54 43.91
N LYS A 4 24.20 16.91 44.87
CA LYS A 4 23.54 15.61 44.67
C LYS A 4 22.27 15.74 43.80
N ILE A 5 21.55 16.86 43.92
CA ILE A 5 20.34 17.15 43.12
C ILE A 5 20.72 17.43 41.65
N LEU A 6 21.81 18.17 41.41
CA LEU A 6 22.30 18.43 40.06
C LEU A 6 22.77 17.14 39.35
N PHE A 7 23.43 16.23 40.08
CA PHE A 7 23.91 14.95 39.54
C PHE A 7 22.76 13.98 39.24
N LEU A 8 21.74 13.92 40.09
CA LEU A 8 20.53 13.14 39.83
C LEU A 8 19.73 13.70 38.64
N ALA A 9 19.63 15.03 38.51
CA ALA A 9 18.97 15.67 37.38
C ALA A 9 19.71 15.41 36.06
N LEU A 10 21.04 15.45 36.05
CA LEU A 10 21.85 15.12 34.87
C LEU A 10 21.73 13.64 34.48
N LEU A 11 21.74 12.73 35.45
CA LEU A 11 21.59 11.29 35.21
C LEU A 11 20.18 10.95 34.71
N THR A 12 19.15 11.64 35.22
CA THR A 12 17.75 11.51 34.76
C THR A 12 17.57 12.11 33.36
N LEU A 13 18.22 13.24 33.04
CA LEU A 13 18.23 13.80 31.68
C LEU A 13 18.99 12.90 30.69
N MET A 14 20.11 12.30 31.10
CA MET A 14 20.88 11.40 30.25
C MET A 14 20.14 10.09 30.00
N THR A 15 19.52 9.50 31.04
CA THR A 15 18.73 8.26 30.91
C THR A 15 17.40 8.45 30.16
N THR A 16 16.79 9.65 30.21
CA THR A 16 15.63 9.99 29.37
C THR A 16 16.02 10.25 27.92
N ARG A 17 17.19 10.87 27.66
CA ARG A 17 17.75 11.02 26.30
C ARG A 17 18.10 9.68 25.65
N THR A 18 18.76 8.77 26.37
CA THR A 18 19.08 7.43 25.83
C THR A 18 17.82 6.59 25.61
N LYS A 19 16.84 6.63 26.52
CA LYS A 19 15.55 5.95 26.32
C LYS A 19 14.75 6.53 25.14
N ALA A 20 14.73 7.85 24.96
CA ALA A 20 14.08 8.50 23.83
C ALA A 20 14.78 8.18 22.50
N GLN A 21 16.12 8.11 22.48
CA GLN A 21 16.91 7.69 21.32
C GLN A 21 16.71 6.21 20.98
N GLU A 22 16.61 5.32 21.97
CA GLU A 22 16.31 3.89 21.76
C GLU A 22 14.88 3.66 21.25
N THR A 23 13.89 4.44 21.70
CA THR A 23 12.52 4.40 21.15
C THR A 23 12.38 5.03 19.77
N ALA A 24 13.29 5.95 19.39
CA ALA A 24 13.28 6.61 18.08
C ALA A 24 14.02 5.80 16.99
N ALA A 25 14.81 4.79 17.37
CA ALA A 25 15.50 3.91 16.45
C ALA A 25 14.49 3.02 15.69
N GLY A 26 14.12 3.44 14.47
CA GLY A 26 13.16 2.73 13.62
C GLY A 26 11.78 3.40 13.51
N ALA A 27 11.64 4.62 14.04
CA ALA A 27 10.46 5.44 13.85
C ALA A 27 10.30 5.81 12.36
N LEU A 28 9.04 5.81 11.90
CA LEU A 28 8.69 6.21 10.54
C LEU A 28 8.90 7.73 10.40
N ARG A 29 9.82 8.17 9.54
CA ARG A 29 10.09 9.61 9.33
C ARG A 29 9.09 10.23 8.38
N SER A 30 8.61 9.46 7.41
CA SER A 30 7.68 9.93 6.39
C SER A 30 6.67 8.87 6.01
N TYR A 31 5.46 9.29 5.64
CA TYR A 31 4.48 8.41 5.03
C TYR A 31 3.82 9.12 3.85
N THR A 32 3.33 8.32 2.90
CA THR A 32 2.70 8.79 1.67
C THR A 32 1.23 8.37 1.68
N LEU A 33 0.35 9.33 1.46
CA LEU A 33 -1.06 9.11 1.17
C LEU A 33 -1.26 9.28 -0.34
N VAL A 34 -1.97 8.35 -0.97
CA VAL A 34 -2.33 8.43 -2.39
C VAL A 34 -3.82 8.16 -2.50
N HIS A 35 -4.53 9.07 -3.14
CA HIS A 35 -5.93 8.95 -3.49
C HIS A 35 -6.05 8.89 -5.01
N ALA A 36 -6.58 7.79 -5.55
CA ALA A 36 -6.71 7.57 -7.00
C ALA A 36 -7.99 6.82 -7.37
N LEU A 37 -8.62 6.12 -6.42
CA LEU A 37 -9.85 5.37 -6.61
C LEU A 37 -11.06 6.17 -6.10
N PRO A 38 -12.28 5.93 -6.60
CA PRO A 38 -13.48 6.64 -6.14
C PRO A 38 -13.66 6.58 -4.63
N GLY A 39 -13.40 5.43 -4.00
CA GLY A 39 -13.49 5.26 -2.54
C GLY A 39 -12.50 6.11 -1.74
N ASP A 40 -11.38 6.56 -2.34
CA ASP A 40 -10.40 7.46 -1.72
C ASP A 40 -10.95 8.88 -1.55
N PHE A 41 -11.98 9.23 -2.33
CA PHE A 41 -12.57 10.56 -2.36
C PHE A 41 -14.03 10.58 -1.85
N ARG A 42 -14.52 9.49 -1.25
CA ARG A 42 -15.94 9.30 -0.87
C ARG A 42 -16.54 10.42 0.01
N ASP A 43 -15.70 11.11 0.78
CA ASP A 43 -16.10 12.18 1.71
C ASP A 43 -15.58 13.56 1.25
N ALA A 44 -15.15 13.67 -0.01
CA ALA A 44 -14.66 14.93 -0.57
C ALA A 44 -15.84 15.82 -1.01
N GLU A 45 -15.69 17.13 -0.81
CA GLU A 45 -16.59 18.14 -1.37
C GLU A 45 -16.20 18.40 -2.82
N THR A 46 -17.17 18.35 -3.73
CA THR A 46 -16.95 18.53 -5.16
C THR A 46 -17.83 19.63 -5.74
N GLU A 47 -17.26 20.45 -6.61
CA GLU A 47 -17.94 21.48 -7.40
C GLU A 47 -17.62 21.29 -8.89
N ASN A 48 -18.65 21.25 -9.75
CA ASN A 48 -18.51 21.00 -11.20
C ASN A 48 -17.73 19.73 -11.57
N LEU A 49 -17.78 18.70 -10.71
CA LEU A 49 -17.21 17.38 -10.96
C LEU A 49 -18.31 16.31 -10.94
N GLU A 50 -18.15 15.29 -11.76
CA GLU A 50 -18.91 14.04 -11.67
C GLU A 50 -17.96 12.85 -11.66
N PRO A 51 -18.37 11.69 -11.10
CA PRO A 51 -17.59 10.46 -11.20
C PRO A 51 -17.22 10.13 -12.64
N ALA A 52 -15.96 9.76 -12.88
CA ALA A 52 -15.49 9.32 -14.19
C ALA A 52 -15.38 7.80 -14.25
N GLU A 53 -15.25 7.25 -15.46
CA GLU A 53 -14.78 5.88 -15.62
C GLU A 53 -13.34 5.79 -15.11
N LEU A 54 -13.04 4.78 -14.30
CA LEU A 54 -11.78 4.74 -13.54
C LEU A 54 -10.52 4.75 -14.43
N ALA A 55 -10.63 4.31 -15.69
CA ALA A 55 -9.57 4.41 -16.68
C ALA A 55 -9.21 5.87 -17.04
N GLU A 56 -10.19 6.77 -17.00
CA GLU A 56 -10.06 8.20 -17.28
C GLU A 56 -9.65 9.00 -16.03
N GLY A 57 -10.11 8.57 -14.85
CA GLY A 57 -9.81 9.18 -13.55
C GLY A 57 -10.88 8.87 -12.51
N ALA A 58 -10.77 9.48 -11.33
CA ALA A 58 -11.80 9.38 -10.30
C ALA A 58 -12.98 10.33 -10.59
N PHE A 59 -12.69 11.53 -11.09
CA PHE A 59 -13.70 12.52 -11.43
C PHE A 59 -13.34 13.24 -12.73
N LYS A 60 -14.36 13.69 -13.46
CA LYS A 60 -14.22 14.58 -14.63
C LYS A 60 -14.95 15.89 -14.42
N ALA A 61 -14.39 16.96 -14.97
CA ALA A 61 -15.04 18.27 -14.98
C ALA A 61 -16.29 18.24 -15.85
N VAL A 62 -17.37 18.83 -15.36
CA VAL A 62 -18.65 18.95 -16.06
C VAL A 62 -18.80 20.37 -16.59
N SER A 63 -18.81 20.53 -17.91
CA SER A 63 -19.20 21.79 -18.54
C SER A 63 -20.63 21.73 -19.04
N ARG A 64 -21.50 22.58 -18.49
CA ARG A 64 -22.91 22.73 -18.91
C ARG A 64 -23.12 23.87 -19.93
N SER A 65 -22.05 24.48 -20.42
CA SER A 65 -22.09 25.61 -21.36
C SER A 65 -20.87 25.62 -22.29
N SER A 66 -20.87 26.48 -23.30
CA SER A 66 -19.70 26.73 -24.15
C SER A 66 -18.59 27.56 -23.49
N LYS A 67 -18.70 27.87 -22.19
CA LYS A 67 -17.72 28.68 -21.44
C LYS A 67 -16.71 27.79 -20.70
N PRO A 68 -15.50 28.31 -20.42
CA PRO A 68 -14.56 27.67 -19.50
C PRO A 68 -15.20 27.44 -18.12
N VAL A 69 -14.87 26.33 -17.48
CA VAL A 69 -15.37 25.98 -16.14
C VAL A 69 -14.22 25.65 -15.21
N THR A 70 -14.34 26.04 -13.95
CA THR A 70 -13.44 25.61 -12.88
C THR A 70 -14.14 24.52 -12.08
N ALA A 71 -13.56 23.34 -12.05
CA ALA A 71 -14.00 22.22 -11.25
C ALA A 71 -13.11 22.09 -10.02
N VAL A 72 -13.69 21.83 -8.85
CA VAL A 72 -12.99 21.85 -7.57
C VAL A 72 -13.28 20.57 -6.80
N LEU A 73 -12.22 19.94 -6.27
CA LEU A 73 -12.32 18.90 -5.25
C LEU A 73 -11.62 19.40 -3.99
N THR A 74 -12.30 19.36 -2.85
CA THR A 74 -11.72 19.61 -1.53
C THR A 74 -11.82 18.34 -0.68
N SER A 75 -10.69 17.85 -0.19
CA SER A 75 -10.68 16.66 0.66
C SER A 75 -11.38 16.93 2.00
N PRO A 76 -11.90 15.90 2.68
CA PRO A 76 -12.25 16.02 4.10
C PRO A 76 -11.01 16.36 4.93
N GLN A 77 -11.22 16.61 6.23
CA GLN A 77 -10.12 16.66 7.19
C GLN A 77 -9.46 15.27 7.28
N ILE A 78 -8.20 15.17 6.89
CA ILE A 78 -7.40 13.95 6.95
C ILE A 78 -6.52 14.00 8.19
N LYS A 79 -6.59 12.97 9.03
CA LYS A 79 -5.71 12.82 10.18
C LYS A 79 -4.42 12.12 9.76
N ALA A 80 -3.29 12.72 10.12
CA ALA A 80 -1.99 12.12 9.85
C ALA A 80 -1.69 10.96 10.81
N LEU A 81 -0.88 9.99 10.34
CA LEU A 81 -0.44 8.85 11.15
C LEU A 81 0.39 9.28 12.37
N PHE A 82 1.13 10.38 12.23
CA PHE A 82 1.90 11.01 13.28
C PHE A 82 1.97 12.53 13.03
N PRO A 83 2.24 13.35 14.06
CA PRO A 83 2.43 14.79 13.88
C PRO A 83 3.60 15.11 12.94
N PHE A 84 3.43 16.00 11.97
CA PHE A 84 4.41 16.28 10.91
C PHE A 84 4.76 17.76 10.82
N ASP A 85 5.94 18.10 10.31
CA ASP A 85 6.40 19.47 10.10
C ASP A 85 6.76 19.79 8.63
N ARG A 86 6.73 18.79 7.73
CA ARG A 86 6.78 19.00 6.28
C ARG A 86 5.59 18.35 5.60
N LEU A 87 5.06 19.03 4.59
CA LEU A 87 4.04 18.52 3.69
C LEU A 87 4.44 18.77 2.23
N LEU A 88 4.35 17.74 1.40
CA LEU A 88 4.42 17.83 -0.06
C LEU A 88 3.08 17.40 -0.65
N LEU A 89 2.71 17.99 -1.78
CA LEU A 89 1.46 17.71 -2.48
C LEU A 89 1.72 17.61 -3.98
N THR A 90 1.04 16.67 -4.62
CA THR A 90 1.00 16.53 -6.08
C THR A 90 -0.37 16.04 -6.51
N ALA A 91 -0.73 16.34 -7.75
CA ALA A 91 -1.93 15.80 -8.37
C ALA A 91 -1.67 15.44 -9.84
N ASN A 92 -2.48 14.55 -10.38
CA ASN A 92 -2.47 14.19 -11.78
C ASN A 92 -3.86 14.41 -12.35
N ALA A 93 -3.91 14.91 -13.58
CA ALA A 93 -5.15 14.98 -14.33
C ALA A 93 -4.89 14.62 -15.80
N ALA A 94 -5.89 14.05 -16.45
CA ALA A 94 -5.98 14.09 -17.90
C ALA A 94 -6.33 15.54 -18.29
N LEU A 95 -5.44 16.22 -19.00
CA LEU A 95 -5.56 17.62 -19.36
C LEU A 95 -5.38 17.77 -20.87
N GLY A 96 -6.29 18.51 -21.51
CA GLY A 96 -6.10 19.03 -22.84
C GLY A 96 -5.14 20.23 -22.87
N PRO A 97 -4.74 20.72 -24.05
CA PRO A 97 -3.78 21.83 -24.18
C PRO A 97 -4.22 23.15 -23.51
N GLY A 98 -5.54 23.40 -23.46
CA GLY A 98 -6.11 24.59 -22.82
C GLY A 98 -6.38 24.43 -21.32
N ASP A 99 -6.24 23.21 -20.79
CA ASP A 99 -6.66 22.90 -19.42
C ASP A 99 -5.51 23.13 -18.44
N SER A 100 -5.84 23.44 -17.19
CA SER A 100 -4.83 23.57 -16.14
C SER A 100 -5.26 22.90 -14.84
N LEU A 101 -4.27 22.55 -14.04
CA LEU A 101 -4.38 21.95 -12.73
C LEU A 101 -3.70 22.86 -11.72
N SER A 102 -4.37 23.18 -10.63
CA SER A 102 -3.74 23.82 -9.45
C SER A 102 -4.08 23.05 -8.19
N PHE A 103 -3.18 23.09 -7.21
CA PHE A 103 -3.33 22.32 -5.98
C PHE A 103 -2.84 23.10 -4.77
N GLN A 104 -3.65 23.06 -3.72
CA GLN A 104 -3.44 23.78 -2.46
C GLN A 104 -3.57 22.82 -1.28
N ALA A 105 -2.93 23.14 -0.16
CA ALA A 105 -3.11 22.41 1.09
C ALA A 105 -3.34 23.35 2.27
N GLN A 106 -4.07 22.85 3.26
CA GLN A 106 -4.10 23.41 4.61
C GLN A 106 -3.65 22.36 5.61
N VAL A 107 -3.07 22.83 6.70
CA VAL A 107 -2.70 22.01 7.84
C VAL A 107 -3.38 22.53 9.10
N LYS A 108 -3.61 21.64 10.05
CA LYS A 108 -4.14 22.01 11.36
C LYS A 108 -3.07 21.80 12.43
N ALA A 109 -2.59 22.90 12.99
CA ALA A 109 -1.63 22.95 14.09
C ALA A 109 -2.24 23.76 15.25
N ASP A 110 -2.00 23.32 16.48
CA ASP A 110 -2.50 23.99 17.71
C ASP A 110 -4.01 24.25 17.76
N GLY A 111 -4.80 23.47 17.01
CA GLY A 111 -6.27 23.58 16.98
C GLY A 111 -6.82 24.42 15.83
N ASP A 112 -5.99 25.21 15.16
CA ASP A 112 -6.38 26.12 14.10
C ASP A 112 -5.92 25.64 12.71
N TRP A 113 -6.69 26.04 11.69
CA TRP A 113 -6.32 25.80 10.30
C TRP A 113 -5.40 26.91 9.80
N SER A 114 -4.32 26.53 9.11
CA SER A 114 -3.50 27.47 8.35
C SER A 114 -4.31 28.12 7.22
N PRO A 115 -3.91 29.29 6.70
CA PRO A 115 -4.27 29.69 5.35
C PRO A 115 -3.92 28.58 4.33
N TRP A 116 -4.56 28.61 3.16
CA TRP A 116 -4.19 27.70 2.07
C TRP A 116 -2.76 28.01 1.60
N PHE A 117 -1.88 27.02 1.68
CA PHE A 117 -0.61 27.03 0.99
C PHE A 117 -0.84 26.62 -0.46
N ASP A 118 -0.45 27.48 -1.40
CA ASP A 118 -0.62 27.26 -2.83
C ASP A 118 0.67 26.71 -3.45
N PHE A 119 0.60 25.54 -4.09
CA PHE A 119 1.76 24.91 -4.73
C PHE A 119 1.95 25.39 -6.18
N GLY A 120 0.99 26.15 -6.72
CA GLY A 120 1.04 26.70 -8.07
C GLY A 120 0.09 25.99 -9.04
N SER A 121 0.34 26.26 -10.32
CA SER A 121 -0.47 25.77 -11.43
C SER A 121 0.38 25.14 -12.52
N PHE A 122 -0.19 24.14 -13.19
CA PHE A 122 0.40 23.38 -14.28
C PHE A 122 -0.56 23.33 -15.46
N ASN A 123 -0.08 23.70 -16.65
CA ASN A 123 -0.76 23.51 -17.92
C ASN A 123 0.19 22.76 -18.88
N PRO A 124 -0.25 21.65 -19.52
CA PRO A 124 0.62 20.82 -20.35
C PRO A 124 1.17 21.54 -21.60
N ALA A 125 0.49 22.59 -22.09
CA ALA A 125 0.95 23.39 -23.23
C ALA A 125 1.54 24.75 -22.83
N GLY A 126 1.01 25.36 -21.78
CA GLY A 126 1.32 26.72 -21.29
C GLY A 126 2.38 26.79 -20.20
N GLY A 127 2.90 25.65 -19.74
CA GLY A 127 3.98 25.58 -18.75
C GLY A 127 3.47 25.53 -17.30
N ALA A 128 4.37 25.75 -16.35
CA ALA A 128 4.09 25.64 -14.94
C ALA A 128 4.66 26.82 -14.16
N ALA A 129 3.97 27.20 -13.08
CA ALA A 129 4.40 28.29 -12.22
C ALA A 129 3.99 28.01 -10.77
N SER A 130 4.97 27.99 -9.87
CA SER A 130 4.70 28.02 -8.43
C SER A 130 4.03 29.34 -8.02
N ALA A 131 3.26 29.31 -6.94
CA ALA A 131 2.55 30.51 -6.45
C ALA A 131 3.48 31.55 -5.78
N GLY A 132 4.80 31.33 -5.82
CA GLY A 132 5.81 32.17 -5.20
C GLY A 132 5.92 31.99 -3.68
N SER A 133 6.77 32.82 -3.08
CA SER A 133 7.11 32.77 -1.66
C SER A 133 5.90 33.09 -0.78
N GLN A 134 5.58 32.19 0.15
CA GLN A 134 4.47 32.31 1.10
C GLN A 134 5.01 32.10 2.50
N GLU A 135 4.76 33.02 3.43
CA GLU A 135 5.04 32.84 4.85
C GLU A 135 3.87 33.36 5.69
N ASN A 136 3.54 32.61 6.75
CA ASN A 136 2.48 32.94 7.70
C ASN A 136 2.85 32.39 9.10
N PRO A 137 2.00 32.59 10.13
CA PRO A 137 2.29 32.10 11.48
C PRO A 137 2.47 30.57 11.60
N PHE A 138 1.88 29.78 10.68
CA PHE A 138 1.99 28.32 10.70
C PHE A 138 3.29 27.82 10.07
N GLY A 139 3.86 28.57 9.13
CA GLY A 139 5.00 28.09 8.34
C GLY A 139 5.23 28.89 7.08
N ARG A 140 6.02 28.31 6.17
CA ARG A 140 6.33 28.87 4.86
C ARG A 140 6.27 27.83 3.75
N MET A 141 6.04 28.27 2.53
CA MET A 141 6.28 27.46 1.33
C MET A 141 7.75 27.55 0.96
N ALA A 142 8.40 26.40 0.79
CA ALA A 142 9.76 26.26 0.26
C ALA A 142 9.68 25.65 -1.13
N ILE A 143 9.29 26.47 -2.12
CA ILE A 143 9.01 26.10 -3.51
C ILE A 143 7.83 25.11 -3.61
N ASP A 144 8.07 23.83 -3.33
CA ASP A 144 7.11 22.72 -3.43
C ASP A 144 6.95 21.95 -2.11
N THR A 145 7.51 22.48 -1.01
CA THR A 145 7.42 21.88 0.32
C THR A 145 6.87 22.89 1.33
N VAL A 146 5.76 22.58 1.97
CA VAL A 146 5.29 23.34 3.14
C VAL A 146 6.17 22.99 4.33
N VAL A 147 6.73 24.02 4.98
CA VAL A 147 7.61 23.93 6.14
C VAL A 147 6.92 24.59 7.32
N LEU A 148 6.57 23.80 8.33
CA LEU A 148 5.81 24.27 9.48
C LEU A 148 6.71 24.72 10.64
N LYS A 149 6.23 25.73 11.38
CA LYS A 149 6.84 26.21 12.63
C LYS A 149 6.44 25.32 13.82
N ALA A 150 5.25 24.72 13.77
CA ALA A 150 4.75 23.74 14.73
C ALA A 150 4.23 22.49 14.01
N ARG A 151 4.32 21.32 14.65
CA ARG A 151 3.86 20.06 14.02
C ARG A 151 2.34 20.06 13.87
N ALA A 152 1.85 19.79 12.68
CA ALA A 152 0.43 19.59 12.39
C ALA A 152 0.01 18.13 12.58
N LYS A 153 -1.26 17.91 12.93
CA LYS A 153 -1.86 16.56 13.07
C LYS A 153 -2.88 16.24 11.99
N TYR A 154 -3.38 17.26 11.31
CA TYR A 154 -4.37 17.12 10.25
C TYR A 154 -3.93 17.93 9.04
N LEU A 155 -4.38 17.48 7.88
CA LEU A 155 -4.28 18.20 6.63
C LEU A 155 -5.61 18.13 5.88
N ARG A 156 -5.76 19.01 4.91
CA ARG A 156 -6.71 18.84 3.80
C ARG A 156 -6.11 19.45 2.54
N TYR A 157 -6.51 18.96 1.39
CA TYR A 157 -6.06 19.48 0.11
C TYR A 157 -7.24 19.97 -0.72
N ARG A 158 -6.95 20.85 -1.67
CA ARG A 158 -7.89 21.31 -2.67
C ARG A 158 -7.24 21.26 -4.04
N ILE A 159 -7.93 20.64 -4.99
CA ILE A 159 -7.52 20.55 -6.38
C ILE A 159 -8.50 21.34 -7.23
N ARG A 160 -8.00 22.18 -8.13
CA ARG A 160 -8.83 22.83 -9.14
C ARG A 160 -8.39 22.41 -10.54
N LEU A 161 -9.35 22.04 -11.36
CA LEU A 161 -9.19 21.84 -12.79
C LEU A 161 -9.83 23.03 -13.50
N SER A 162 -9.04 23.80 -14.23
CA SER A 162 -9.57 24.79 -15.17
C SER A 162 -9.73 24.10 -16.52
N ALA A 163 -10.98 23.94 -16.95
CA ALA A 163 -11.34 23.33 -18.21
C ALA A 163 -11.53 24.41 -19.27
N ALA A 164 -10.81 24.32 -20.39
CA ALA A 164 -11.08 25.12 -21.56
C ALA A 164 -12.48 24.83 -22.12
N ALA A 165 -13.01 25.74 -22.94
CA ALA A 165 -14.30 25.54 -23.59
C ALA A 165 -14.34 24.21 -24.38
N GLY A 166 -15.33 23.36 -24.10
CA GLY A 166 -15.49 22.06 -24.76
C GLY A 166 -14.55 20.94 -24.27
N SER A 167 -13.69 21.21 -23.29
CA SER A 167 -12.86 20.19 -22.64
C SER A 167 -13.56 19.57 -21.43
N ALA A 168 -13.10 18.39 -21.01
CA ALA A 168 -13.53 17.70 -19.80
C ALA A 168 -12.33 17.06 -19.08
N PRO A 169 -11.43 17.86 -18.49
CA PRO A 169 -10.27 17.33 -17.77
C PRO A 169 -10.72 16.41 -16.63
N ALA A 170 -9.95 15.34 -16.39
CA ALA A 170 -10.27 14.34 -15.38
C ALA A 170 -9.19 14.25 -14.31
N LEU A 171 -9.57 14.37 -13.03
CA LEU A 171 -8.69 14.17 -11.89
C LEU A 171 -8.40 12.66 -11.73
N ARG A 172 -7.12 12.29 -11.79
CA ARG A 172 -6.68 10.89 -11.77
C ARG A 172 -6.06 10.46 -10.46
N LEU A 173 -5.33 11.35 -9.80
CA LEU A 173 -4.61 11.04 -8.57
C LEU A 173 -4.31 12.31 -7.78
N VAL A 174 -4.35 12.21 -6.46
CA VAL A 174 -3.78 13.19 -5.53
C VAL A 174 -2.88 12.45 -4.55
N SER A 175 -1.71 13.00 -4.25
CA SER A 175 -0.86 12.45 -3.19
C SER A 175 -0.34 13.54 -2.26
N ALA A 176 -0.35 13.22 -0.97
CA ALA A 176 0.19 14.04 0.10
C ALA A 176 1.26 13.25 0.87
N VAL A 177 2.39 13.89 1.13
CA VAL A 177 3.51 13.28 1.88
C VAL A 177 3.75 14.08 3.14
N CYS A 178 3.60 13.42 4.29
CA CYS A 178 3.86 14.03 5.59
C CYS A 178 5.21 13.54 6.14
N THR A 179 6.00 14.45 6.71
CA THR A 179 7.31 14.14 7.30
C THR A 179 7.44 14.80 8.66
N ASP A 180 7.95 14.05 9.64
CA ASP A 180 8.48 14.63 10.87
C ASP A 180 10.00 14.74 10.72
N SER A 181 10.47 15.94 10.40
CA SER A 181 11.87 16.18 10.10
C SER A 181 12.79 16.10 11.32
N SER A 182 12.22 16.07 12.53
CA SER A 182 12.95 15.90 13.78
C SER A 182 13.34 14.44 14.08
N LEU A 183 12.65 13.47 13.46
CA LEU A 183 12.91 12.06 13.71
C LEU A 183 14.26 11.66 13.09
N PRO A 184 15.11 10.94 13.86
CA PRO A 184 16.47 10.64 13.43
C PRO A 184 16.49 9.66 12.26
N TYR A 185 17.47 9.83 11.38
CA TYR A 185 17.82 8.82 10.39
C TYR A 185 18.38 7.57 11.08
N ASN A 186 17.86 6.39 10.72
CA ASN A 186 18.35 5.10 11.18
C ASN A 186 19.00 4.36 10.00
N GLU A 187 20.34 4.34 9.97
CA GLU A 187 21.09 3.67 8.90
C GLU A 187 20.79 2.17 8.82
N ALA A 188 20.77 1.48 9.96
CA ALA A 188 20.55 0.03 10.01
C ALA A 188 19.19 -0.36 9.41
N ALA A 189 18.14 0.43 9.68
CA ALA A 189 16.84 0.24 9.06
C ALA A 189 16.84 0.62 7.57
N ALA A 190 17.44 1.76 7.23
CA ALA A 190 17.47 2.30 5.87
C ALA A 190 18.15 1.36 4.86
N VAL A 191 19.22 0.68 5.26
CA VAL A 191 19.98 -0.25 4.40
C VAL A 191 19.65 -1.71 4.66
N LYS A 192 18.65 -2.05 5.48
CA LYS A 192 18.25 -3.45 5.68
C LYS A 192 17.77 -4.04 4.35
N LYS A 193 18.26 -5.24 4.01
CA LYS A 193 17.80 -6.01 2.84
C LYS A 193 16.74 -7.01 3.28
N ALA A 194 15.57 -7.05 2.64
CA ALA A 194 14.63 -8.15 2.88
C ALA A 194 15.22 -9.50 2.46
N ALA A 195 14.84 -10.56 3.18
CA ALA A 195 15.20 -11.92 2.80
C ALA A 195 14.55 -12.26 1.43
N GLY A 196 15.32 -12.87 0.53
CA GLY A 196 14.81 -13.34 -0.78
C GLY A 196 14.86 -12.31 -1.92
N GLY A 197 15.32 -11.08 -1.70
CA GLY A 197 15.50 -10.10 -2.79
C GLY A 197 16.73 -10.43 -3.67
N GLY A 198 16.47 -10.93 -4.88
CA GLY A 198 17.49 -11.17 -5.91
C GLY A 198 17.95 -9.88 -6.62
N ALA A 199 18.88 -10.00 -7.57
CA ALA A 199 19.24 -8.87 -8.43
C ALA A 199 18.03 -8.43 -9.27
N LEU A 200 17.91 -7.14 -9.55
CA LEU A 200 16.91 -6.55 -10.42
C LEU A 200 17.58 -5.45 -11.23
N ARG A 201 17.40 -5.45 -12.54
CA ARG A 201 17.92 -4.41 -13.43
C ARG A 201 16.93 -4.18 -14.56
N LEU A 202 16.19 -3.08 -14.48
CA LEU A 202 15.21 -2.69 -15.48
C LEU A 202 15.91 -2.07 -16.70
N ALA A 203 15.40 -2.31 -17.90
CA ALA A 203 15.95 -1.79 -19.15
C ALA A 203 15.51 -0.33 -19.42
N VAL A 204 15.73 0.57 -18.46
CA VAL A 204 15.40 1.99 -18.60
C VAL A 204 16.34 2.66 -19.61
N PRO A 205 15.82 3.41 -20.61
CA PRO A 205 16.62 4.20 -21.55
C PRO A 205 17.60 5.13 -20.83
N GLN A 206 18.77 5.35 -21.43
CA GLN A 206 19.86 6.10 -20.82
C GLN A 206 20.03 7.44 -21.53
N TYR A 207 19.71 8.53 -20.83
CA TYR A 207 19.92 9.90 -21.31
C TYR A 207 20.86 10.65 -20.37
N SER A 208 21.81 11.38 -20.97
CA SER A 208 22.67 12.31 -20.25
C SER A 208 22.23 13.73 -20.58
N GLN A 209 22.00 14.54 -19.55
CA GLN A 209 21.72 15.97 -19.72
C GLN A 209 22.92 16.73 -20.28
N MET A 210 24.13 16.21 -20.06
CA MET A 210 25.38 16.85 -20.49
C MET A 210 25.60 16.76 -22.00
N LEU A 211 24.85 15.91 -22.70
CA LEU A 211 24.87 15.82 -24.16
C LEU A 211 23.93 16.81 -24.83
N GLU A 212 23.04 17.46 -24.06
CA GLU A 212 22.14 18.48 -24.58
C GLU A 212 22.92 19.78 -24.84
N GLN A 213 22.87 20.27 -26.08
CA GLN A 213 23.65 21.43 -26.53
C GLN A 213 23.00 22.76 -26.12
N VAL A 214 22.78 22.94 -24.81
CA VAL A 214 22.17 24.14 -24.21
C VAL A 214 22.96 24.61 -22.98
N ASN A 215 22.90 25.90 -22.68
CA ASN A 215 23.64 26.52 -21.57
C ASN A 215 23.11 26.14 -20.17
N TYR A 216 21.84 25.73 -20.07
CA TYR A 216 21.19 25.25 -18.84
C TYR A 216 21.19 23.71 -18.72
N SER A 217 21.99 23.00 -19.52
CA SER A 217 22.07 21.54 -19.53
C SER A 217 22.38 20.95 -18.15
N LYS A 218 23.07 21.69 -17.27
CA LYS A 218 23.40 21.27 -15.90
C LYS A 218 22.21 21.32 -14.93
N ASP A 219 21.10 21.94 -15.31
CA ASP A 219 19.96 22.20 -14.43
C ASP A 219 18.74 21.30 -14.72
N ILE A 220 18.81 20.47 -15.78
CA ILE A 220 17.69 19.67 -16.29
C ILE A 220 17.74 18.19 -15.86
N CYS A 221 18.40 17.86 -14.75
CA CYS A 221 18.51 16.48 -14.25
C CYS A 221 17.14 15.82 -14.01
N SER A 222 16.17 16.57 -13.47
CA SER A 222 14.80 16.09 -13.23
C SER A 222 14.06 15.76 -14.53
N PRO A 223 13.84 16.70 -15.47
CA PRO A 223 13.13 16.38 -16.71
C PRO A 223 13.86 15.36 -17.59
N THR A 224 15.18 15.28 -17.53
CA THR A 224 15.94 14.22 -18.22
C THR A 224 15.62 12.84 -17.62
N SER A 225 15.56 12.75 -16.28
CA SER A 225 15.15 11.53 -15.58
C SER A 225 13.69 11.16 -15.85
N LEU A 226 12.81 12.15 -15.91
CA LEU A 226 11.41 11.95 -16.29
C LEU A 226 11.29 11.44 -17.72
N ALA A 227 12.06 11.98 -18.67
CA ALA A 227 12.07 11.49 -20.05
C ALA A 227 12.50 10.02 -20.14
N MET A 228 13.49 9.60 -19.35
CA MET A 228 13.87 8.18 -19.24
C MET A 228 12.70 7.32 -18.74
N ALA A 229 11.97 7.79 -17.71
CA ALA A 229 10.81 7.08 -17.16
C ALA A 229 9.64 6.99 -18.16
N LEU A 230 9.31 8.09 -18.84
CA LEU A 230 8.26 8.14 -19.85
C LEU A 230 8.55 7.15 -20.98
N ASN A 231 9.77 7.16 -21.54
CA ASN A 231 10.13 6.25 -22.63
C ASN A 231 10.20 4.79 -22.19
N TYR A 232 10.60 4.50 -20.94
CA TYR A 232 10.55 3.14 -20.39
C TYR A 232 9.13 2.56 -20.44
N PHE A 233 8.12 3.39 -20.21
CA PHE A 233 6.70 3.01 -20.30
C PHE A 233 6.09 3.26 -21.68
N GLY A 234 6.89 3.48 -22.72
CA GLY A 234 6.43 3.65 -24.10
C GLY A 234 5.85 5.03 -24.43
N VAL A 235 5.91 6.00 -23.51
CA VAL A 235 5.51 7.38 -23.75
C VAL A 235 6.71 8.15 -24.31
N LYS A 236 6.68 8.44 -25.62
CA LYS A 236 7.76 9.17 -26.30
C LYS A 236 8.02 10.51 -25.61
N SER A 237 9.29 10.81 -25.34
CA SER A 237 9.69 12.03 -24.66
C SER A 237 11.16 12.34 -24.90
N ALA A 238 11.49 13.59 -25.24
CA ALA A 238 12.86 14.08 -25.32
C ALA A 238 13.22 14.90 -24.06
N PRO A 239 14.48 14.90 -23.58
CA PRO A 239 14.88 15.66 -22.40
C PRO A 239 14.58 17.16 -22.49
N LEU A 240 14.95 17.83 -23.59
CA LEU A 240 14.72 19.27 -23.77
C LEU A 240 13.24 19.64 -23.90
N GLU A 241 12.46 18.83 -24.62
CA GLU A 241 11.01 19.04 -24.70
C GLU A 241 10.37 18.91 -23.32
N THR A 242 10.75 17.87 -22.57
CA THR A 242 10.26 17.66 -21.21
C THR A 242 10.64 18.81 -20.30
N ALA A 243 11.89 19.28 -20.37
CA ALA A 243 12.38 20.42 -19.61
C ALA A 243 11.56 21.69 -19.88
N ALA A 244 11.26 21.98 -21.15
CA ALA A 244 10.44 23.12 -21.52
C ALA A 244 9.01 23.04 -20.96
N ARG A 245 8.44 21.83 -20.81
CA ARG A 245 7.06 21.65 -20.31
C ARG A 245 6.93 21.71 -18.79
N VAL A 246 7.99 21.40 -18.05
CA VAL A 246 7.98 21.36 -16.58
C VAL A 246 8.77 22.50 -15.93
N PHE A 247 9.28 23.43 -16.73
CA PHE A 247 9.98 24.61 -16.25
C PHE A 247 9.05 25.46 -15.40
N ASP A 248 9.46 25.69 -14.16
CA ASP A 248 8.78 26.56 -13.21
C ASP A 248 9.20 28.00 -13.48
N THR A 249 8.32 28.76 -14.13
CA THR A 249 8.63 30.13 -14.53
C THR A 249 8.73 31.09 -13.35
N ALA A 250 8.12 30.76 -12.20
CA ALA A 250 8.13 31.62 -11.02
C ALA A 250 9.45 31.50 -10.25
N GLU A 251 9.97 30.27 -10.14
CA GLU A 251 11.19 29.97 -9.39
C GLU A 251 12.45 29.83 -10.27
N ASN A 252 12.28 29.86 -11.60
CA ASN A 252 13.35 29.68 -12.59
C ASN A 252 14.12 28.36 -12.40
N ILE A 253 13.38 27.25 -12.25
CA ILE A 253 13.94 25.90 -12.04
C ILE A 253 13.25 24.85 -12.91
N TYR A 254 13.94 23.75 -13.20
CA TYR A 254 13.39 22.57 -13.88
C TYR A 254 13.05 21.43 -12.90
N GLY A 255 13.37 21.61 -11.61
CA GLY A 255 13.38 20.57 -10.59
C GLY A 255 12.13 20.51 -9.70
N ASN A 256 11.06 21.25 -10.00
CA ASN A 256 9.83 21.22 -9.21
C ASN A 256 9.16 19.83 -9.34
N TRP A 257 9.11 19.07 -8.24
CA TRP A 257 8.72 17.66 -8.33
C TRP A 257 7.24 17.49 -8.66
N SER A 258 6.37 18.38 -8.17
CA SER A 258 4.94 18.32 -8.41
C SER A 258 4.59 18.55 -9.88
N PHE A 259 5.32 19.45 -10.56
CA PHE A 259 5.12 19.68 -12.00
C PHE A 259 5.64 18.54 -12.87
N ASN A 260 6.76 17.90 -12.50
CA ASN A 260 7.23 16.70 -13.17
C ASN A 260 6.19 15.55 -13.07
N ALA A 261 5.62 15.34 -11.87
CA ALA A 261 4.57 14.35 -11.67
C ALA A 261 3.26 14.72 -12.42
N ALA A 262 2.84 15.98 -12.41
CA ALA A 262 1.67 16.45 -13.13
C ALA A 262 1.83 16.27 -14.66
N PHE A 263 3.02 16.55 -15.21
CA PHE A 263 3.32 16.32 -16.62
C PHE A 263 3.24 14.83 -16.99
N ALA A 264 3.80 13.93 -16.17
CA ALA A 264 3.63 12.50 -16.37
C ALA A 264 2.15 12.07 -16.38
N GLY A 265 1.37 12.65 -15.46
CA GLY A 265 -0.09 12.49 -15.36
C GLY A 265 -0.83 12.89 -16.63
N ALA A 266 -0.54 14.09 -17.15
CA ALA A 266 -1.12 14.62 -18.39
C ALA A 266 -0.71 13.81 -19.63
N ARG A 267 0.40 13.08 -19.56
CA ARG A 267 0.91 12.19 -20.62
C ARG A 267 0.36 10.76 -20.52
N GLY A 268 -0.64 10.51 -19.66
CA GLY A 268 -1.36 9.24 -19.57
C GLY A 268 -0.82 8.27 -18.51
N LEU A 269 0.32 8.56 -17.88
CA LEU A 269 0.83 7.77 -16.76
C LEU A 269 0.20 8.21 -15.43
N TYR A 270 0.51 7.50 -14.36
CA TYR A 270 0.29 7.93 -12.99
C TYR A 270 1.64 8.22 -12.34
N ALA A 271 1.74 9.35 -11.66
CA ALA A 271 2.93 9.76 -10.95
C ALA A 271 2.62 10.51 -9.66
N TRP A 272 3.36 10.22 -8.60
CA TRP A 272 3.18 10.86 -7.31
C TRP A 272 4.48 11.04 -6.56
N LEU A 273 4.48 12.02 -5.66
CA LEU A 273 5.56 12.25 -4.72
C LEU A 273 5.48 11.22 -3.60
N THR A 274 6.64 10.72 -3.22
CA THR A 274 6.79 9.84 -2.08
C THR A 274 8.07 10.18 -1.33
N ARG A 275 8.09 9.84 -0.04
CA ARG A 275 9.29 9.87 0.80
C ARG A 275 9.45 8.50 1.43
N LEU A 276 10.43 7.75 0.93
CA LEU A 276 10.72 6.40 1.36
C LEU A 276 11.66 6.41 2.56
N ASN A 277 11.53 5.40 3.42
CA ASN A 277 12.28 5.26 4.66
C ASN A 277 13.41 4.24 4.55
N SER A 278 13.41 3.41 3.50
CA SER A 278 14.44 2.39 3.27
C SER A 278 14.66 2.07 1.79
N LEU A 279 15.81 1.47 1.49
CA LEU A 279 16.07 0.91 0.16
C LEU A 279 15.16 -0.29 -0.15
N ASP A 280 14.65 -0.97 0.87
CA ASP A 280 13.69 -2.07 0.67
C ASP A 280 12.35 -1.54 0.17
N GLU A 281 11.89 -0.39 0.67
CA GLU A 281 10.71 0.29 0.12
C GLU A 281 10.91 0.68 -1.35
N ALA A 282 12.10 1.17 -1.70
CA ALA A 282 12.42 1.46 -3.09
C ALA A 282 12.34 0.19 -3.96
N ARG A 283 12.82 -0.94 -3.43
CA ARG A 283 12.71 -2.24 -4.09
C ARG A 283 11.25 -2.70 -4.24
N GLU A 284 10.42 -2.51 -3.22
CA GLU A 284 8.99 -2.84 -3.25
C GLU A 284 8.25 -2.11 -4.36
N HIS A 285 8.60 -0.84 -4.62
CA HIS A 285 8.04 -0.06 -5.73
C HIS A 285 8.47 -0.63 -7.08
N LEU A 286 9.76 -0.94 -7.28
CA LEU A 286 10.24 -1.53 -8.53
C LEU A 286 9.62 -2.90 -8.81
N ASP A 287 9.47 -3.75 -7.79
CA ASP A 287 8.81 -5.06 -7.92
C ASP A 287 7.32 -4.92 -8.26
N ALA A 288 6.69 -3.80 -7.90
CA ALA A 288 5.33 -3.43 -8.28
C ALA A 288 5.26 -2.74 -9.66
N GLY A 289 6.37 -2.66 -10.41
CA GLY A 289 6.41 -2.03 -11.73
C GLY A 289 6.41 -0.50 -11.70
N ILE A 290 6.78 0.11 -10.58
CA ILE A 290 6.80 1.55 -10.37
C ILE A 290 8.24 2.05 -10.38
N LEU A 291 8.57 2.90 -11.35
CA LEU A 291 9.91 3.48 -11.46
C LEU A 291 10.04 4.68 -10.52
N LEU A 292 11.23 4.87 -9.94
CA LEU A 292 11.50 5.95 -9.00
C LEU A 292 12.53 6.92 -9.57
N VAL A 293 12.22 8.22 -9.54
CA VAL A 293 13.20 9.29 -9.73
C VAL A 293 13.52 9.89 -8.38
N ALA A 294 14.72 9.60 -7.88
CA ALA A 294 15.16 9.99 -6.54
C ALA A 294 15.87 11.35 -6.55
N SER A 295 15.62 12.15 -5.52
CA SER A 295 16.31 13.42 -5.27
C SER A 295 17.42 13.23 -4.25
N LEU A 296 18.64 13.65 -4.59
CA LEU A 296 19.84 13.47 -3.78
C LEU A 296 20.46 14.82 -3.37
N THR A 297 21.11 14.81 -2.20
CA THR A 297 22.05 15.85 -1.76
C THR A 297 23.24 15.17 -1.11
N TYR A 298 24.44 15.60 -1.48
CA TYR A 298 25.67 15.08 -0.89
C TYR A 298 26.83 16.05 -1.08
N GLY A 299 27.75 16.03 -0.12
CA GLY A 299 29.03 16.72 -0.16
C GLY A 299 30.10 15.93 -0.90
N PRO A 300 31.34 16.47 -0.96
CA PRO A 300 32.50 15.77 -1.50
C PRO A 300 32.70 14.41 -0.83
N GLU A 301 33.01 13.38 -1.63
CA GLU A 301 33.31 12.00 -1.19
C GLU A 301 32.16 11.22 -0.50
N GLU A 302 30.98 11.84 -0.30
CA GLU A 302 29.83 11.18 0.35
C GLU A 302 29.10 10.19 -0.57
N LEU A 303 29.19 10.37 -1.89
CA LEU A 303 28.67 9.43 -2.89
C LEU A 303 29.74 9.15 -3.94
N LYS A 304 30.50 8.07 -3.75
CA LYS A 304 31.60 7.74 -4.65
C LYS A 304 31.06 7.29 -6.00
N ARG A 305 31.89 7.45 -7.03
CA ARG A 305 31.54 7.16 -8.44
C ARG A 305 30.43 8.04 -9.01
N SER A 306 29.95 9.06 -8.30
CA SER A 306 29.07 10.06 -8.89
C SER A 306 29.82 10.88 -9.96
N PRO A 307 29.18 11.26 -11.08
CA PRO A 307 29.77 12.24 -12.01
C PRO A 307 29.89 13.64 -11.39
N LEU A 308 29.13 13.94 -10.33
CA LEU A 308 29.21 15.18 -9.58
C LEU A 308 30.02 14.98 -8.31
N ARG A 309 30.95 15.89 -8.03
CA ARG A 309 31.72 15.88 -6.78
C ARG A 309 30.84 16.19 -5.56
N LYS A 310 29.86 17.08 -5.71
CA LYS A 310 28.89 17.48 -4.67
C LYS A 310 27.64 18.05 -5.33
N THR A 311 26.51 18.05 -4.64
CA THR A 311 25.26 18.68 -5.11
C THR A 311 24.32 19.06 -3.98
N ALA A 312 23.64 20.20 -4.12
CA ALA A 312 22.53 20.63 -3.25
C ALA A 312 21.17 20.05 -3.71
N GLY A 313 21.09 19.54 -4.93
CA GLY A 313 19.92 18.90 -5.51
C GLY A 313 20.28 18.26 -6.84
N HIS A 314 20.11 16.94 -6.93
CA HIS A 314 20.34 16.16 -8.15
C HIS A 314 19.29 15.07 -8.25
N LEU A 315 18.72 14.87 -9.43
CA LEU A 315 17.72 13.83 -9.66
C LEU A 315 18.25 12.76 -10.61
N LEU A 316 17.94 11.52 -10.31
CA LEU A 316 18.33 10.35 -11.09
C LEU A 316 17.27 9.25 -11.02
N VAL A 317 17.31 8.31 -11.95
CA VAL A 317 16.41 7.16 -11.95
C VAL A 317 17.02 6.02 -11.15
N ILE A 318 16.28 5.45 -10.19
CA ILE A 318 16.60 4.14 -9.60
C ILE A 318 15.97 3.08 -10.50
N LYS A 319 16.80 2.20 -11.08
CA LYS A 319 16.35 1.16 -12.03
C LYS A 319 16.54 -0.26 -11.53
N GLY A 320 17.07 -0.43 -10.32
CA GLY A 320 17.31 -1.76 -9.78
C GLY A 320 18.29 -1.84 -8.64
N PHE A 321 18.64 -3.08 -8.32
CA PHE A 321 19.58 -3.44 -7.28
C PHE A 321 20.45 -4.62 -7.74
N ASP A 322 21.75 -4.56 -7.51
CA ASP A 322 22.63 -5.70 -7.79
C ASP A 322 22.42 -6.84 -6.77
N ALA A 323 23.17 -7.95 -6.92
CA ALA A 323 23.07 -9.09 -6.00
C ALA A 323 23.41 -8.72 -4.54
N LYS A 324 24.31 -7.76 -4.33
CA LYS A 324 24.73 -7.24 -3.01
C LYS A 324 23.70 -6.24 -2.44
N GLY A 325 22.75 -5.80 -3.25
CA GLY A 325 21.74 -4.79 -2.90
C GLY A 325 22.27 -3.36 -3.02
N ASN A 326 23.35 -3.15 -3.79
CA ASN A 326 23.77 -1.82 -4.23
C ASN A 326 22.78 -1.26 -5.24
N VAL A 327 22.65 0.06 -5.27
CA VAL A 327 21.60 0.72 -6.06
C VAL A 327 22.08 0.91 -7.49
N ILE A 328 21.34 0.36 -8.45
CA ILE A 328 21.58 0.57 -9.88
C ILE A 328 20.74 1.77 -10.32
N THR A 329 21.37 2.75 -10.93
CA THR A 329 20.75 4.01 -11.35
C THR A 329 21.05 4.34 -12.80
N ASN A 330 20.23 5.19 -13.43
CA ASN A 330 20.65 6.01 -14.57
C ASN A 330 20.84 7.45 -14.05
N ASP A 331 22.07 7.94 -14.09
CA ASP A 331 22.48 9.26 -13.61
C ASP A 331 22.61 10.24 -14.80
N PRO A 332 21.70 11.23 -14.93
CA PRO A 332 21.68 12.11 -16.09
C PRO A 332 22.90 13.04 -16.14
N ALA A 333 23.61 13.27 -15.04
CA ALA A 333 24.80 14.13 -15.02
C ALA A 333 26.06 13.45 -15.59
N ALA A 334 25.95 12.21 -16.09
CA ALA A 334 27.05 11.52 -16.74
C ALA A 334 27.60 12.33 -17.93
N PRO A 335 28.93 12.35 -18.17
CA PRO A 335 29.52 13.13 -19.25
C PRO A 335 29.23 12.57 -20.65
N ASP A 336 28.81 11.30 -20.75
CA ASP A 336 28.51 10.62 -22.00
C ASP A 336 27.38 9.59 -21.82
N GLY A 337 26.88 9.07 -22.94
CA GLY A 337 25.79 8.08 -22.94
C GLY A 337 26.18 6.68 -22.45
N LYS A 338 27.47 6.36 -22.35
CA LYS A 338 27.97 5.03 -21.92
C LYS A 338 28.07 4.92 -20.40
N THR A 339 28.18 6.05 -19.72
CA THR A 339 28.41 6.14 -18.26
C THR A 339 27.20 6.67 -17.49
N VAL A 340 26.03 6.74 -18.14
CA VAL A 340 24.75 7.08 -17.51
C VAL A 340 24.37 6.04 -16.46
N GLU A 341 24.41 4.75 -16.81
CA GLU A 341 24.16 3.72 -15.81
C GLU A 341 25.30 3.63 -14.79
N ARG A 342 24.96 3.67 -13.51
CA ARG A 342 25.92 3.57 -12.40
C ARG A 342 25.39 2.67 -11.30
N VAL A 343 26.32 2.11 -10.53
CA VAL A 343 26.03 1.32 -9.33
C VAL A 343 26.68 1.99 -8.14
N TYR A 344 25.86 2.45 -7.20
CA TYR A 344 26.27 3.12 -5.98
C TYR A 344 26.23 2.17 -4.78
N ASP A 345 27.22 2.29 -3.90
CA ASP A 345 27.18 1.60 -2.62
C ASP A 345 25.89 1.95 -1.88
N ARG A 346 25.22 0.93 -1.34
CA ARG A 346 23.91 1.10 -0.72
C ARG A 346 23.92 2.04 0.49
N ARG A 347 25.00 2.08 1.27
CA ARG A 347 25.10 2.96 2.45
C ARG A 347 25.31 4.40 2.02
N GLU A 348 26.26 4.63 1.11
CA GLU A 348 26.53 5.95 0.53
C GLU A 348 25.26 6.52 -0.13
N PHE A 349 24.56 5.72 -0.94
CA PHE A 349 23.32 6.14 -1.58
C PHE A 349 22.20 6.41 -0.56
N ALA A 350 22.02 5.55 0.43
CA ALA A 350 21.03 5.76 1.48
C ALA A 350 21.27 7.03 2.30
N GLN A 351 22.53 7.42 2.52
CA GLN A 351 22.85 8.68 3.18
C GLN A 351 22.54 9.88 2.26
N ALA A 352 22.98 9.84 1.00
CA ALA A 352 22.71 10.88 0.02
C ALA A 352 21.22 11.13 -0.25
N TRP A 353 20.39 10.09 -0.11
CA TRP A 353 18.95 10.12 -0.41
C TRP A 353 18.06 10.07 0.84
N LEU A 354 18.08 8.96 1.59
CA LEU A 354 17.15 8.72 2.70
C LEU A 354 17.46 9.63 3.89
N LYS A 355 18.73 9.84 4.23
CA LYS A 355 19.13 10.74 5.33
C LYS A 355 18.92 12.21 4.93
N ASN A 356 19.54 12.64 3.83
CA ASN A 356 19.65 14.06 3.46
C ASN A 356 18.39 14.63 2.78
N LYS A 357 17.61 13.79 2.09
CA LYS A 357 16.38 14.19 1.35
C LYS A 357 15.12 13.48 1.85
N PHE A 358 15.16 12.82 3.01
CA PHE A 358 14.03 12.06 3.55
C PHE A 358 13.48 11.00 2.58
N GLY A 359 14.32 10.51 1.66
CA GLY A 359 13.89 9.55 0.64
C GLY A 359 12.94 10.12 -0.41
N THR A 360 12.98 11.43 -0.65
CA THR A 360 12.13 12.10 -1.65
C THR A 360 12.37 11.52 -3.04
N ALA A 361 11.29 11.08 -3.67
CA ALA A 361 11.26 10.66 -5.07
C ALA A 361 9.88 10.98 -5.67
N TYR A 362 9.80 11.04 -6.99
CA TYR A 362 8.52 10.78 -7.65
C TYR A 362 8.50 9.38 -8.25
N ALA A 363 7.39 8.69 -7.98
CA ALA A 363 7.04 7.38 -8.50
C ALA A 363 6.30 7.56 -9.83
N VAL A 364 6.56 6.67 -10.80
CA VAL A 364 5.91 6.70 -12.14
C VAL A 364 5.52 5.28 -12.55
N THR A 365 4.28 5.11 -13.00
CA THR A 365 3.76 3.81 -13.48
C THR A 365 2.59 4.00 -14.45
N PRO A 366 2.38 3.08 -15.42
CA PRO A 366 1.15 3.03 -16.21
C PRO A 366 0.00 2.32 -15.48
N ALA A 367 0.26 1.59 -14.38
CA ALA A 367 -0.65 0.58 -13.85
C ALA A 367 -1.07 0.85 -12.40
N VAL A 368 -2.15 1.61 -12.20
CA VAL A 368 -2.85 1.69 -10.89
C VAL A 368 -3.79 0.51 -10.66
N LYS A 369 -4.14 -0.23 -11.72
CA LYS A 369 -5.03 -1.39 -11.64
C LYS A 369 -4.51 -2.49 -10.71
N ASP A 370 -3.19 -2.59 -10.52
CA ASP A 370 -2.55 -3.58 -9.64
C ASP A 370 -2.32 -3.06 -8.21
N LEU A 371 -2.75 -1.83 -7.91
CA LEU A 371 -2.49 -1.11 -6.66
C LEU A 371 -3.79 -0.88 -5.88
N LEU A 372 -4.50 -1.97 -5.60
CA LEU A 372 -5.77 -1.96 -4.89
C LEU A 372 -5.72 -2.87 -3.66
N THR A 373 -6.40 -2.46 -2.58
CA THR A 373 -6.76 -3.31 -1.44
C THR A 373 -8.15 -2.93 -0.92
N ALA A 374 -8.71 -3.76 -0.05
CA ALA A 374 -9.89 -3.41 0.72
C ALA A 374 -9.57 -2.40 1.83
N ARG A 375 -10.55 -1.56 2.18
CA ARG A 375 -10.56 -0.74 3.40
C ARG A 375 -10.93 -1.57 4.62
N PRO A 376 -10.49 -1.18 5.82
CA PRO A 376 -11.01 -1.73 7.05
C PRO A 376 -12.53 -1.51 7.17
N PRO A 377 -13.29 -2.49 7.70
CA PRO A 377 -12.82 -3.76 8.24
C PRO A 377 -12.53 -4.84 7.18
N PHE A 378 -13.21 -4.79 6.03
CA PHE A 378 -13.05 -5.66 4.84
C PHE A 378 -13.94 -5.14 3.71
N ALA A 379 -13.74 -5.65 2.49
CA ALA A 379 -14.68 -5.50 1.39
C ALA A 379 -15.41 -6.83 1.15
N GLU A 380 -16.73 -6.80 1.02
CA GLU A 380 -17.49 -7.99 0.64
C GLU A 380 -17.50 -8.16 -0.88
N MET A 381 -17.23 -9.38 -1.33
CA MET A 381 -17.12 -9.71 -2.75
C MET A 381 -18.34 -10.52 -3.20
N PHE A 382 -18.91 -10.09 -4.31
CA PHE A 382 -20.11 -10.68 -4.92
C PHE A 382 -19.81 -11.25 -6.31
N SER A 383 -20.60 -12.22 -6.75
CA SER A 383 -20.51 -12.76 -8.12
C SER A 383 -20.99 -11.75 -9.18
N MET A 384 -21.85 -10.81 -8.81
CA MET A 384 -22.32 -9.69 -9.62
C MET A 384 -22.73 -8.49 -8.75
N PRO A 385 -22.82 -7.27 -9.32
CA PRO A 385 -23.35 -6.10 -8.62
C PRO A 385 -24.75 -6.32 -8.04
N LEU A 386 -25.01 -5.85 -6.82
CA LEU A 386 -26.30 -6.05 -6.13
C LEU A 386 -27.46 -5.27 -6.78
N ASP A 387 -27.14 -4.17 -7.46
CA ASP A 387 -28.09 -3.35 -8.23
C ASP A 387 -28.46 -3.96 -9.59
N SER A 388 -27.94 -5.14 -9.93
CA SER A 388 -28.28 -5.87 -11.17
C SER A 388 -29.70 -6.44 -11.21
N GLY A 389 -30.44 -6.41 -10.09
CA GLY A 389 -31.81 -6.93 -9.97
C GLY A 389 -31.91 -8.46 -9.97
N LYS A 390 -30.77 -9.18 -9.92
CA LYS A 390 -30.73 -10.66 -9.97
C LYS A 390 -30.35 -11.26 -8.63
N GLY A 391 -31.34 -11.75 -7.88
CA GLY A 391 -31.13 -12.54 -6.66
C GLY A 391 -30.90 -11.71 -5.39
N GLY A 392 -31.20 -12.30 -4.23
CA GLY A 392 -30.95 -11.67 -2.94
C GLY A 392 -29.47 -11.66 -2.59
N ARG A 393 -29.00 -10.62 -1.89
CA ARG A 393 -27.61 -10.40 -1.45
C ARG A 393 -26.90 -11.69 -1.02
N GLU A 394 -27.50 -12.49 -0.14
CA GLU A 394 -26.92 -13.72 0.41
C GLU A 394 -26.56 -14.77 -0.65
N LYS A 395 -27.27 -14.80 -1.79
CA LYS A 395 -26.99 -15.75 -2.89
C LYS A 395 -25.82 -15.30 -3.76
N LEU A 396 -25.45 -14.03 -3.69
CA LEU A 396 -24.41 -13.44 -4.52
C LEU A 396 -23.06 -13.35 -3.81
N ILE A 397 -23.00 -13.49 -2.49
CA ILE A 397 -21.75 -13.42 -1.73
C ILE A 397 -20.84 -14.59 -2.11
N GLU A 398 -19.60 -14.25 -2.42
CA GLU A 398 -18.54 -15.19 -2.75
C GLU A 398 -17.49 -15.27 -1.63
N THR A 399 -16.97 -14.12 -1.19
CA THR A 399 -15.90 -14.05 -0.18
C THR A 399 -15.82 -12.65 0.45
N GLN A 400 -14.87 -12.45 1.35
CA GLN A 400 -14.45 -11.14 1.88
C GLN A 400 -12.97 -10.92 1.59
N VAL A 401 -12.61 -9.69 1.21
CA VAL A 401 -11.23 -9.23 0.98
C VAL A 401 -10.78 -8.42 2.19
N LEU A 402 -9.65 -8.80 2.78
CA LEU A 402 -9.12 -8.12 3.96
C LEU A 402 -8.25 -6.92 3.58
N PRO A 403 -8.14 -5.89 4.44
CA PRO A 403 -7.12 -4.86 4.29
C PRO A 403 -5.72 -5.46 4.19
N GLY A 404 -4.90 -4.91 3.29
CA GLY A 404 -3.56 -5.42 3.01
C GLY A 404 -3.53 -6.58 2.02
N GLU A 405 -4.67 -7.18 1.65
CA GLU A 405 -4.71 -8.13 0.55
C GLU A 405 -4.65 -7.40 -0.79
N ARG A 406 -3.66 -7.78 -1.59
CA ARG A 406 -3.51 -7.21 -2.94
C ARG A 406 -4.67 -7.64 -3.82
N ALA A 407 -5.26 -6.68 -4.50
CA ALA A 407 -6.26 -6.89 -5.52
C ALA A 407 -5.82 -6.25 -6.84
N ARG A 408 -6.27 -6.84 -7.94
CA ARG A 408 -6.13 -6.27 -9.29
C ARG A 408 -7.51 -5.89 -9.82
N LEU A 409 -7.68 -4.65 -10.25
CA LEU A 409 -8.84 -4.19 -10.98
C LEU A 409 -8.88 -4.79 -12.39
N LEU A 410 -10.02 -5.38 -12.74
CA LEU A 410 -10.32 -5.86 -14.09
C LEU A 410 -11.24 -4.90 -14.84
N GLU A 411 -12.26 -4.39 -14.15
CA GLU A 411 -13.32 -3.56 -14.73
C GLU A 411 -13.95 -2.69 -13.63
N ALA A 412 -14.39 -1.48 -13.98
CA ALA A 412 -15.22 -0.64 -13.13
C ALA A 412 -16.56 -0.40 -13.83
N ARG A 413 -17.66 -0.39 -13.08
CA ARG A 413 -19.00 -0.07 -13.57
C ARG A 413 -19.79 0.65 -12.49
N GLY A 414 -19.99 1.96 -12.66
CA GLY A 414 -20.66 2.78 -11.66
C GLY A 414 -20.00 2.66 -10.29
N ALA A 415 -20.76 2.24 -9.27
CA ALA A 415 -20.27 2.05 -7.91
C ALA A 415 -19.52 0.73 -7.67
N TRP A 416 -19.30 -0.10 -8.70
CA TRP A 416 -18.78 -1.46 -8.54
C TRP A 416 -17.44 -1.66 -9.25
N LEU A 417 -16.55 -2.40 -8.61
CA LEU A 417 -15.25 -2.80 -9.14
C LEU A 417 -15.19 -4.32 -9.26
N ASN A 418 -14.98 -4.82 -10.47
CA ASN A 418 -14.65 -6.22 -10.68
C ASN A 418 -13.15 -6.40 -10.47
N ILE A 419 -12.77 -7.28 -9.55
CA ILE A 419 -11.38 -7.43 -9.10
C ILE A 419 -10.96 -8.89 -9.06
N GLU A 420 -9.65 -9.10 -9.09
CA GLU A 420 -8.96 -10.33 -8.69
C GLU A 420 -8.34 -10.16 -7.31
N ALA A 421 -8.73 -10.95 -6.31
CA ALA A 421 -8.09 -11.04 -5.01
C ALA A 421 -6.86 -11.97 -5.09
N LEU A 422 -5.67 -11.37 -5.21
CA LEU A 422 -4.42 -12.08 -5.56
C LEU A 422 -3.93 -13.03 -4.47
N GLU A 423 -4.37 -12.83 -3.22
CA GLU A 423 -4.03 -13.68 -2.07
C GLU A 423 -5.09 -14.75 -1.77
N GLN A 424 -6.12 -14.85 -2.60
CA GLN A 424 -7.19 -15.85 -2.46
C GLN A 424 -7.21 -16.76 -3.69
N PRO A 425 -6.30 -17.74 -3.81
CA PRO A 425 -6.31 -18.62 -4.96
C PRO A 425 -7.55 -19.52 -4.97
N ARG A 426 -8.10 -19.77 -6.15
CA ARG A 426 -9.18 -20.72 -6.45
C ARG A 426 -8.88 -21.48 -7.73
N LYS A 427 -9.49 -22.65 -7.95
CA LYS A 427 -9.40 -23.28 -9.27
C LYS A 427 -10.26 -22.57 -10.31
N ASP A 428 -9.75 -22.47 -11.53
CA ASP A 428 -10.42 -21.89 -12.70
C ASP A 428 -10.53 -22.85 -13.90
N GLY A 429 -10.25 -24.15 -13.68
CA GLY A 429 -10.22 -25.17 -14.72
C GLY A 429 -8.86 -25.32 -15.42
N LYS A 430 -7.94 -24.35 -15.31
CA LYS A 430 -6.57 -24.40 -15.86
C LYS A 430 -5.50 -24.50 -14.77
N GLY A 431 -5.83 -24.09 -13.55
CA GLY A 431 -4.93 -24.17 -12.40
C GLY A 431 -5.50 -23.41 -11.22
N LEU A 432 -4.63 -22.98 -10.31
CA LEU A 432 -4.98 -22.00 -9.30
C LEU A 432 -4.82 -20.59 -9.90
N ALA A 433 -5.88 -19.80 -9.84
CA ALA A 433 -5.94 -18.40 -10.23
C ALA A 433 -6.52 -17.55 -9.09
N PRO A 434 -6.29 -16.22 -9.07
CA PRO A 434 -6.92 -15.32 -8.10
C PRO A 434 -8.45 -15.42 -8.07
N TYR A 435 -9.07 -15.19 -6.91
CA TYR A 435 -10.52 -15.13 -6.79
C TYR A 435 -11.06 -13.89 -7.50
N ARG A 436 -12.05 -14.06 -8.39
CA ARG A 436 -12.68 -12.95 -9.13
C ARG A 436 -14.08 -12.66 -8.61
N GLY A 437 -14.41 -11.37 -8.49
CA GLY A 437 -15.76 -10.92 -8.14
C GLY A 437 -15.86 -9.40 -8.08
N TRP A 438 -17.03 -8.91 -7.69
CA TRP A 438 -17.37 -7.50 -7.61
C TRP A 438 -17.35 -7.02 -6.16
N ILE A 439 -16.71 -5.88 -5.90
CA ILE A 439 -16.74 -5.15 -4.63
C ILE A 439 -17.30 -3.75 -4.85
N GLU A 440 -17.85 -3.12 -3.82
CA GLU A 440 -18.22 -1.70 -3.92
C GLU A 440 -16.96 -0.81 -3.95
N ALA A 441 -16.95 0.20 -4.82
CA ALA A 441 -15.82 1.12 -4.99
C ALA A 441 -15.52 1.92 -3.71
N LYS A 442 -16.51 2.12 -2.83
CA LYS A 442 -16.34 2.78 -1.53
C LYS A 442 -15.47 1.96 -0.55
N ASP A 443 -15.48 0.63 -0.70
CA ASP A 443 -14.73 -0.30 0.16
C ASP A 443 -13.32 -0.57 -0.37
N ALA A 444 -12.96 0.06 -1.50
CA ALA A 444 -11.66 0.00 -2.14
C ALA A 444 -10.79 1.22 -1.76
N VAL A 445 -9.48 0.98 -1.67
CA VAL A 445 -8.45 2.02 -1.44
C VAL A 445 -7.21 1.73 -2.26
N PHE A 446 -6.55 2.79 -2.73
CA PHE A 446 -5.26 2.65 -3.40
C PHE A 446 -4.22 2.03 -2.47
N ALA A 447 -3.48 1.04 -2.93
CA ALA A 447 -2.45 0.35 -2.15
C ALA A 447 -1.05 0.87 -2.52
N VAL A 448 -0.46 1.72 -1.68
CA VAL A 448 0.96 2.05 -1.79
C VAL A 448 1.77 0.77 -1.55
N PRO A 449 2.74 0.42 -2.42
CA PRO A 449 3.52 -0.79 -2.26
C PRO A 449 4.22 -0.87 -0.91
N GLY A 450 4.05 -2.00 -0.24
CA GLY A 450 4.73 -2.33 1.00
C GLY A 450 4.54 -3.80 1.34
N ARG A 451 5.62 -4.52 1.62
CA ARG A 451 5.51 -5.90 2.08
C ARG A 451 5.11 -5.90 3.55
N PRO A 452 4.08 -6.66 3.94
CA PRO A 452 3.76 -6.82 5.33
C PRO A 452 4.85 -7.63 6.04
N ASP A 453 5.19 -7.24 7.26
CA ASP A 453 6.11 -7.94 8.14
C ASP A 453 5.42 -8.45 9.43
N ALA A 454 4.09 -8.32 9.49
CA ALA A 454 3.26 -8.92 10.51
C ALA A 454 1.85 -9.26 10.01
N VAL A 455 1.16 -10.09 10.80
CA VAL A 455 -0.24 -10.47 10.60
C VAL A 455 -0.99 -10.44 11.93
N VAL A 456 -2.23 -9.96 11.90
CA VAL A 456 -3.12 -9.94 13.07
C VAL A 456 -3.54 -11.36 13.42
N LYS A 457 -3.31 -11.74 14.69
CA LYS A 457 -3.70 -13.05 15.25
C LYS A 457 -4.85 -12.96 16.24
N ALA A 458 -5.10 -11.80 16.85
CA ALA A 458 -6.31 -11.56 17.62
C ALA A 458 -7.53 -11.64 16.68
N LYS A 459 -8.68 -12.11 17.18
CA LYS A 459 -9.91 -12.15 16.36
C LYS A 459 -10.23 -10.76 15.83
N LYS A 460 -10.19 -9.77 16.72
CA LYS A 460 -10.26 -8.33 16.45
C LYS A 460 -9.10 -7.66 17.19
N ALA A 461 -8.35 -6.81 16.51
CA ALA A 461 -7.28 -6.02 17.10
C ALA A 461 -7.62 -4.53 16.98
N ALA A 462 -7.65 -3.82 18.10
CA ALA A 462 -7.92 -2.38 18.09
C ALA A 462 -6.71 -1.59 17.56
N LEU A 463 -6.98 -0.59 16.71
CA LEU A 463 -6.00 0.42 16.32
C LEU A 463 -6.22 1.70 17.13
N GLY A 464 -5.18 2.12 17.86
CA GLY A 464 -5.16 3.39 18.56
C GLY A 464 -4.49 4.50 17.74
N GLY A 465 -4.85 5.76 17.99
CA GLY A 465 -3.99 6.89 17.63
C GLY A 465 -3.93 7.28 16.15
N GLY A 466 -5.01 7.20 15.39
CA GLY A 466 -4.98 7.59 13.97
C GLY A 466 -6.32 7.36 13.32
N ALA A 467 -6.49 6.21 12.70
CA ALA A 467 -7.78 5.64 12.37
C ALA A 467 -8.42 5.01 13.62
N GLN A 468 -9.64 5.43 13.99
CA GLN A 468 -10.46 4.60 14.89
C GLN A 468 -10.92 3.38 14.09
N GLY A 469 -10.57 2.18 14.52
CA GLY A 469 -10.96 0.96 13.80
C GLY A 469 -10.42 -0.31 14.41
N GLU A 470 -11.04 -1.43 14.04
CA GLU A 470 -10.60 -2.78 14.40
C GLU A 470 -10.07 -3.50 13.16
N LEU A 471 -8.96 -4.22 13.29
CA LEU A 471 -8.47 -5.14 12.27
C LEU A 471 -8.91 -6.56 12.58
N SER A 472 -9.42 -7.24 11.56
CA SER A 472 -9.73 -8.67 11.63
C SER A 472 -8.46 -9.51 11.76
N VAL A 473 -8.56 -10.68 12.39
CA VAL A 473 -7.57 -11.76 12.24
C VAL A 473 -7.24 -11.98 10.76
N GLY A 474 -5.96 -12.26 10.48
CA GLY A 474 -5.46 -12.49 9.12
C GLY A 474 -5.13 -11.21 8.34
N VAL A 475 -5.49 -10.01 8.83
CA VAL A 475 -5.02 -8.76 8.22
C VAL A 475 -3.50 -8.68 8.32
N LYS A 476 -2.83 -8.46 7.20
CA LYS A 476 -1.37 -8.32 7.13
C LYS A 476 -1.01 -6.84 7.11
N VAL A 477 -0.02 -6.45 7.91
CA VAL A 477 0.40 -5.05 8.09
C VAL A 477 1.92 -4.93 8.00
N LYS A 478 2.39 -3.74 7.65
CA LYS A 478 3.79 -3.34 7.83
C LYS A 478 3.93 -2.61 9.16
N LEU A 479 4.97 -2.91 9.93
CA LEU A 479 5.17 -2.32 11.25
C LEU A 479 6.31 -1.30 11.23
N ALA A 480 6.06 -0.16 11.87
CA ALA A 480 7.09 0.81 12.24
C ALA A 480 7.24 0.87 13.77
N ALA A 481 8.35 1.45 14.25
CA ALA A 481 8.48 1.69 15.68
C ALA A 481 7.34 2.60 16.18
N GLY A 482 6.80 2.26 17.34
CA GLY A 482 5.73 2.98 18.01
C GLY A 482 6.01 3.04 19.51
N GLU A 483 4.96 3.00 20.31
CA GLU A 483 5.08 2.93 21.76
C GLU A 483 5.58 1.54 22.21
N LYS A 484 6.13 1.44 23.42
CA LYS A 484 6.61 0.16 23.96
C LYS A 484 5.47 -0.87 24.00
N GLY A 485 5.66 -1.99 23.28
CA GLY A 485 4.67 -3.06 23.16
C GLY A 485 3.47 -2.72 22.25
N ARG A 486 3.49 -1.55 21.60
CA ARG A 486 2.47 -1.11 20.66
C ARG A 486 3.11 -0.47 19.42
N PRO A 487 3.62 -1.27 18.46
CA PRO A 487 4.15 -0.73 17.21
C PRO A 487 3.07 0.01 16.41
N LEU A 488 3.50 0.88 15.51
CA LEU A 488 2.61 1.51 14.53
C LEU A 488 2.37 0.52 13.38
N ALA A 489 1.12 0.07 13.22
CA ALA A 489 0.70 -0.72 12.07
C ALA A 489 0.28 0.19 10.91
N LEU A 490 0.89 -0.05 9.76
CA LEU A 490 0.68 0.68 8.51
C LEU A 490 -0.10 -0.23 7.55
N LEU A 491 -1.21 0.31 7.03
CA LEU A 491 -1.95 -0.30 5.94
C LEU A 491 -1.51 0.32 4.60
N PRO A 492 -1.56 -0.44 3.49
CA PRO A 492 -1.21 0.09 2.17
C PRO A 492 -2.04 1.30 1.72
N GLY A 493 -3.25 1.46 2.27
CA GLY A 493 -4.15 2.60 2.02
C GLY A 493 -3.71 3.94 2.61
N GLY A 494 -2.54 4.02 3.27
CA GLY A 494 -2.08 5.21 3.99
C GLY A 494 -2.72 5.38 5.38
N GLU A 495 -3.66 4.51 5.73
CA GLU A 495 -4.27 4.38 7.07
C GLU A 495 -3.36 3.58 8.01
N GLY A 496 -3.60 3.71 9.32
CA GLY A 496 -2.81 3.00 10.31
C GLY A 496 -3.09 3.45 11.75
N GLY A 497 -2.43 2.77 12.68
CA GLY A 497 -2.55 3.05 14.11
C GLY A 497 -1.69 2.14 14.97
N LEU A 498 -1.56 2.49 16.24
CA LEU A 498 -0.86 1.69 17.23
C LEU A 498 -1.64 0.40 17.51
N ILE A 499 -1.00 -0.73 17.32
CA ILE A 499 -1.57 -2.06 17.57
C ILE A 499 -0.82 -2.74 18.72
N SER A 500 -1.48 -3.56 19.53
CA SER A 500 -0.82 -4.34 20.57
C SER A 500 0.10 -5.42 19.96
N GLU A 501 1.35 -5.51 20.41
CA GLU A 501 2.27 -6.60 20.00
C GLU A 501 1.70 -7.99 20.37
N LYS A 502 0.81 -8.06 21.36
CA LYS A 502 0.12 -9.30 21.75
C LYS A 502 -0.92 -9.75 20.74
N ASP A 503 -1.37 -8.87 19.85
CA ASP A 503 -2.44 -9.12 18.89
C ASP A 503 -1.92 -9.51 17.50
N ILE A 504 -0.61 -9.54 17.31
CA ILE A 504 0.05 -9.80 16.03
C ILE A 504 1.09 -10.92 16.12
N ASN A 505 1.45 -11.47 14.96
CA ASN A 505 2.61 -12.32 14.75
C ASN A 505 3.53 -11.65 13.72
N ARG A 506 4.84 -11.68 13.96
CA ARG A 506 5.85 -11.22 12.99
C ARG A 506 5.99 -12.24 11.86
N LEU A 507 6.20 -11.75 10.64
CA LEU A 507 6.41 -12.54 9.43
C LEU A 507 7.90 -12.54 9.02
N PRO A 508 8.43 -13.67 8.54
CA PRO A 508 7.81 -14.99 8.53
C PRO A 508 7.68 -15.55 9.96
N VAL A 509 6.61 -16.31 10.22
CA VAL A 509 6.44 -17.01 11.50
C VAL A 509 7.46 -18.13 11.58
N LYS A 510 8.23 -18.16 12.68
CA LYS A 510 9.23 -19.20 12.96
C LYS A 510 8.82 -19.97 14.21
N LEU A 511 8.01 -21.02 14.02
CA LEU A 511 7.59 -21.93 15.08
C LEU A 511 7.85 -23.38 14.66
N PRO A 512 8.18 -24.28 15.61
CA PRO A 512 8.15 -25.71 15.37
C PRO A 512 6.75 -26.16 14.86
N PRO A 513 6.65 -27.20 14.01
CA PRO A 513 5.38 -27.65 13.47
C PRO A 513 4.29 -27.94 14.51
N GLU A 514 4.64 -28.57 15.65
CA GLU A 514 3.66 -28.89 16.70
C GLU A 514 3.08 -27.65 17.39
N GLU A 515 3.94 -26.68 17.74
CA GLU A 515 3.53 -25.39 18.27
C GLU A 515 2.63 -24.65 17.26
N LEU A 516 3.03 -24.61 15.98
CA LEU A 516 2.24 -23.99 14.92
C LEU A 516 0.84 -24.61 14.80
N ARG A 517 0.73 -25.95 14.82
CA ARG A 517 -0.55 -26.68 14.80
C ARG A 517 -1.45 -26.29 15.97
N LYS A 518 -0.89 -26.25 17.19
CA LYS A 518 -1.61 -25.82 18.38
C LYS A 518 -2.13 -24.38 18.23
N LYS A 519 -1.29 -23.48 17.73
CA LYS A 519 -1.63 -22.06 17.51
C LYS A 519 -2.71 -21.83 16.45
N ILE A 520 -2.73 -22.63 15.39
CA ILE A 520 -3.80 -22.62 14.38
C ILE A 520 -5.13 -23.02 15.03
N LEU A 521 -5.17 -24.10 15.82
CA LEU A 521 -6.39 -24.51 16.52
C LEU A 521 -6.85 -23.50 17.56
N GLU A 522 -5.93 -22.93 18.35
CA GLU A 522 -6.24 -21.83 19.28
C GLU A 522 -6.89 -20.64 18.55
N THR A 523 -6.48 -20.37 17.31
CA THR A 523 -7.06 -19.29 16.48
C THR A 523 -8.47 -19.65 16.03
N ALA A 524 -8.69 -20.87 15.53
CA ALA A 524 -10.03 -21.34 15.16
C ALA A 524 -11.00 -21.33 16.35
N ARG A 525 -10.52 -21.69 17.56
CA ARG A 525 -11.34 -21.69 18.77
C ARG A 525 -11.86 -20.31 19.20
N LYS A 526 -11.25 -19.21 18.73
CA LYS A 526 -11.74 -17.84 18.98
C LYS A 526 -13.09 -17.56 18.32
N PHE A 527 -13.49 -18.40 17.38
CA PHE A 527 -14.76 -18.29 16.66
C PHE A 527 -15.87 -19.18 17.24
N LEU A 528 -15.58 -20.06 18.21
CA LEU A 528 -16.61 -20.94 18.80
C LEU A 528 -17.82 -20.13 19.31
N GLY A 529 -19.01 -20.53 18.89
CA GLY A 529 -20.27 -19.85 19.19
C GLY A 529 -20.67 -18.76 18.20
N ASP A 530 -19.77 -18.31 17.31
CA ASP A 530 -20.14 -17.37 16.25
C ASP A 530 -21.14 -18.00 15.29
N LYS A 531 -22.04 -17.18 14.73
CA LYS A 531 -22.95 -17.63 13.69
C LYS A 531 -22.20 -17.98 12.40
N TYR A 532 -22.70 -18.97 11.69
CA TYR A 532 -22.21 -19.27 10.34
C TYR A 532 -22.49 -18.10 9.41
N TYR A 533 -21.49 -17.70 8.60
CA TYR A 533 -21.68 -16.67 7.59
C TYR A 533 -21.14 -17.15 6.25
N TRP A 534 -22.04 -17.40 5.29
CA TRP A 534 -21.65 -17.79 3.94
C TRP A 534 -20.74 -16.73 3.31
N GLY A 535 -19.61 -17.15 2.73
CA GLY A 535 -18.62 -16.20 2.19
C GLY A 535 -17.74 -15.55 3.25
N GLY A 536 -18.02 -15.77 4.54
CA GLY A 536 -17.33 -15.14 5.66
C GLY A 536 -15.86 -15.51 5.74
N ARG A 537 -15.02 -14.48 5.83
CA ARG A 537 -13.58 -14.60 5.99
C ARG A 537 -13.02 -13.40 6.75
N SER A 538 -13.71 -13.03 7.84
CA SER A 538 -13.25 -11.99 8.75
C SER A 538 -13.72 -12.27 10.18
N ALA A 539 -13.32 -11.39 11.10
CA ALA A 539 -13.79 -11.38 12.48
C ALA A 539 -15.32 -11.19 12.62
N SER A 540 -16.00 -10.72 11.57
CA SER A 540 -17.44 -10.50 11.56
C SER A 540 -18.24 -11.75 11.22
N GLY A 541 -17.60 -12.82 10.73
CA GLY A 541 -18.26 -14.07 10.40
C GLY A 541 -17.40 -14.95 9.51
N VAL A 542 -17.61 -16.27 9.61
CA VAL A 542 -16.86 -17.28 8.86
C VAL A 542 -17.78 -18.35 8.28
N ASP A 543 -17.44 -18.82 7.07
CA ASP A 543 -17.88 -20.13 6.59
C ASP A 543 -16.83 -21.21 6.90
N CYS A 544 -17.11 -22.45 6.51
CA CYS A 544 -16.24 -23.60 6.83
C CYS A 544 -14.80 -23.39 6.34
N SER A 545 -14.63 -22.99 5.08
CA SER A 545 -13.34 -22.75 4.46
C SER A 545 -12.69 -21.43 4.86
N GLY A 546 -13.49 -20.41 5.18
CA GLY A 546 -13.05 -19.11 5.71
C GLY A 546 -12.47 -19.23 7.11
N LEU A 547 -13.08 -20.04 7.99
CA LEU A 547 -12.52 -20.36 9.31
C LEU A 547 -11.13 -21.01 9.19
N VAL A 548 -11.00 -22.01 8.32
CA VAL A 548 -9.73 -22.69 8.05
C VAL A 548 -8.70 -21.69 7.49
N SER A 549 -9.09 -20.89 6.50
CA SER A 549 -8.23 -19.88 5.86
C SER A 549 -7.68 -18.89 6.89
N LEU A 550 -8.53 -18.32 7.76
CA LEU A 550 -8.11 -17.37 8.79
C LEU A 550 -7.23 -18.00 9.87
N ALA A 551 -7.56 -19.22 10.30
CA ALA A 551 -6.79 -19.94 11.32
C ALA A 551 -5.35 -20.19 10.88
N TYR A 552 -5.13 -20.52 9.60
CA TYR A 552 -3.80 -20.68 9.00
C TYR A 552 -3.13 -19.33 8.68
N ARG A 553 -3.88 -18.38 8.11
CA ARG A 553 -3.35 -17.07 7.68
C ARG A 553 -2.80 -16.25 8.84
N ALA A 554 -3.43 -16.31 10.02
CA ALA A 554 -2.94 -15.69 11.25
C ALA A 554 -1.51 -16.11 11.64
N TRP A 555 -1.00 -17.19 11.05
CA TRP A 555 0.34 -17.73 11.28
C TRP A 555 1.18 -17.78 10.00
N GLY A 556 0.83 -16.95 9.00
CA GLY A 556 1.62 -16.75 7.79
C GLY A 556 1.45 -17.84 6.72
N VAL A 557 0.43 -18.69 6.83
CA VAL A 557 0.13 -19.72 5.81
C VAL A 557 -1.15 -19.36 5.08
N ASP A 558 -1.03 -18.98 3.81
CA ASP A 558 -2.18 -18.69 2.96
C ASP A 558 -2.71 -19.97 2.31
N LEU A 559 -4.02 -20.17 2.41
CA LEU A 559 -4.73 -21.30 1.82
C LEU A 559 -5.71 -20.81 0.75
N PRO A 560 -6.03 -21.65 -0.26
CA PRO A 560 -7.12 -21.39 -1.19
C PRO A 560 -8.43 -21.06 -0.49
N ARG A 561 -9.29 -20.27 -1.14
CA ARG A 561 -10.53 -19.77 -0.52
C ARG A 561 -11.56 -20.86 -0.28
N ASN A 562 -11.74 -21.77 -1.23
CA ASN A 562 -12.82 -22.76 -1.22
C ASN A 562 -12.36 -24.11 -0.65
N ALA A 563 -13.27 -24.84 0.00
CA ALA A 563 -12.98 -26.16 0.58
C ALA A 563 -12.44 -27.16 -0.47
N SER A 564 -13.01 -27.19 -1.67
CA SER A 564 -12.54 -28.05 -2.78
C SER A 564 -11.12 -27.75 -3.24
N ASP A 565 -10.72 -26.47 -3.20
CA ASP A 565 -9.39 -26.03 -3.57
C ASP A 565 -8.38 -26.31 -2.45
N GLN A 566 -8.77 -26.12 -1.19
CA GLN A 566 -7.99 -26.54 -0.03
C GLN A 566 -7.74 -28.05 -0.04
N PHE A 567 -8.74 -28.85 -0.38
CA PHE A 567 -8.61 -30.30 -0.54
C PHE A 567 -7.56 -30.68 -1.58
N THR A 568 -7.51 -29.96 -2.70
CA THR A 568 -6.54 -30.20 -3.78
C THR A 568 -5.13 -29.78 -3.36
N ALA A 569 -5.00 -28.62 -2.69
CA ALA A 569 -3.71 -28.13 -2.20
C ALA A 569 -3.13 -29.02 -1.09
N ALA A 570 -3.97 -29.79 -0.40
CA ALA A 570 -3.58 -30.63 0.72
C ALA A 570 -3.19 -32.07 0.34
N ARG A 571 -2.24 -32.62 1.08
CA ARG A 571 -1.74 -33.99 0.88
C ARG A 571 -2.62 -35.01 1.60
N SER A 572 -2.84 -36.16 0.97
CA SER A 572 -3.58 -37.26 1.60
C SER A 572 -2.84 -37.78 2.83
N VAL A 573 -3.56 -38.09 3.90
CA VAL A 573 -3.00 -38.69 5.12
C VAL A 573 -3.87 -39.84 5.60
N ALA A 574 -3.26 -40.90 6.12
CA ALA A 574 -3.99 -41.97 6.78
C ALA A 574 -4.55 -41.48 8.12
N ARG A 575 -5.66 -42.07 8.59
CA ARG A 575 -6.30 -41.66 9.85
C ARG A 575 -5.33 -41.73 11.03
N GLU A 576 -4.57 -42.82 11.08
CA GLU A 576 -3.60 -43.15 12.13
C GLU A 576 -2.49 -42.10 12.23
N ASN A 577 -2.24 -41.40 11.13
CA ASN A 577 -1.22 -40.37 11.02
C ASN A 577 -1.79 -38.95 11.18
N LEU A 578 -3.11 -38.77 11.37
CA LEU A 578 -3.70 -37.44 11.55
C LEU A 578 -3.10 -36.72 12.75
N GLN A 579 -2.71 -35.48 12.54
CA GLN A 579 -2.19 -34.59 13.57
C GLN A 579 -3.12 -33.39 13.76
N PRO A 580 -3.16 -32.77 14.95
CA PRO A 580 -3.87 -31.51 15.16
C PRO A 580 -3.63 -30.49 14.05
N ALA A 581 -4.68 -29.75 13.69
CA ALA A 581 -4.77 -28.83 12.55
C ALA A 581 -4.76 -29.45 11.15
N ASP A 582 -4.60 -30.78 10.99
CA ASP A 582 -4.94 -31.44 9.73
C ASP A 582 -6.43 -31.22 9.38
N LEU A 583 -6.78 -31.38 8.11
CA LEU A 583 -8.10 -31.07 7.59
C LEU A 583 -8.90 -32.35 7.31
N ILE A 584 -10.17 -32.32 7.70
CA ILE A 584 -11.15 -33.34 7.31
C ILE A 584 -12.10 -32.69 6.31
N PHE A 585 -12.36 -33.37 5.21
CA PHE A 585 -13.28 -32.91 4.17
C PHE A 585 -14.43 -33.89 4.03
N SER A 586 -15.62 -33.40 3.68
CA SER A 586 -16.73 -34.24 3.24
C SER A 586 -17.23 -33.83 1.86
N THR A 587 -17.93 -34.75 1.21
CA THR A 587 -18.71 -34.46 0.00
C THR A 587 -20.15 -34.11 0.34
N ALA A 588 -20.85 -33.50 -0.63
CA ALA A 588 -22.29 -33.31 -0.53
C ALA A 588 -23.01 -34.65 -0.37
N PRO A 589 -24.15 -34.70 0.36
CA PRO A 589 -25.02 -35.87 0.31
C PRO A 589 -25.43 -36.15 -1.13
N ALA A 590 -25.39 -37.42 -1.56
CA ALA A 590 -25.75 -37.89 -2.91
C ALA A 590 -24.86 -37.44 -4.08
N ASP A 591 -23.92 -36.50 -3.90
CA ASP A 591 -22.82 -36.22 -4.83
C ASP A 591 -21.48 -36.52 -4.16
N ASN A 592 -20.97 -37.73 -4.41
CA ASN A 592 -19.69 -38.21 -3.87
C ASN A 592 -18.46 -37.75 -4.67
N ALA A 593 -18.64 -36.86 -5.65
CA ALA A 593 -17.56 -36.33 -6.48
C ALA A 593 -17.09 -34.93 -6.03
N SER A 594 -17.99 -34.13 -5.44
CA SER A 594 -17.69 -32.75 -5.06
C SER A 594 -17.53 -32.56 -3.54
N ILE A 595 -16.43 -31.91 -3.14
CA ILE A 595 -16.18 -31.51 -1.75
C ILE A 595 -17.12 -30.36 -1.37
N ASP A 596 -17.91 -30.53 -0.31
CA ASP A 596 -18.91 -29.55 0.17
C ASP A 596 -18.45 -28.79 1.43
N HIS A 597 -17.59 -29.40 2.23
CA HIS A 597 -17.32 -28.94 3.59
C HIS A 597 -15.92 -29.30 4.06
N VAL A 598 -15.39 -28.49 4.98
CA VAL A 598 -14.07 -28.67 5.59
C VAL A 598 -14.13 -28.41 7.10
N MET A 599 -13.38 -29.22 7.85
CA MET A 599 -13.23 -29.17 9.30
C MET A 599 -11.75 -29.22 9.69
N LEU A 600 -11.39 -28.60 10.82
CA LEU A 600 -10.07 -28.75 11.45
C LEU A 600 -10.10 -29.94 12.41
N TYR A 601 -9.15 -30.87 12.29
CA TYR A 601 -8.94 -31.93 13.27
C TYR A 601 -8.27 -31.37 14.53
N ALA A 602 -8.94 -31.47 15.67
CA ALA A 602 -8.49 -30.93 16.95
C ALA A 602 -7.74 -31.96 17.82
N GLY A 603 -7.54 -33.19 17.32
CA GLY A 603 -7.00 -34.32 18.09
C GLY A 603 -8.09 -35.13 18.77
N ASN A 604 -7.78 -36.37 19.17
CA ASN A 604 -8.67 -37.27 19.92
C ASN A 604 -10.08 -37.42 19.31
N GLY A 605 -10.17 -37.49 17.99
CA GLY A 605 -11.46 -37.60 17.30
C GLY A 605 -12.34 -36.34 17.38
N ARG A 606 -11.82 -35.17 17.77
CA ARG A 606 -12.55 -33.90 17.83
C ARG A 606 -12.32 -33.05 16.58
N LEU A 607 -13.33 -32.27 16.20
CA LEU A 607 -13.39 -31.45 15.00
C LEU A 607 -13.85 -30.03 15.33
N ILE A 608 -13.25 -29.02 14.71
CA ILE A 608 -13.74 -27.63 14.74
C ILE A 608 -14.29 -27.30 13.35
N GLU A 609 -15.52 -26.80 13.29
CA GLU A 609 -16.20 -26.42 12.05
C GLU A 609 -17.05 -25.17 12.21
N ALA A 610 -17.20 -24.41 11.13
CA ALA A 610 -18.32 -23.49 10.93
C ALA A 610 -19.33 -24.20 10.03
N THR A 611 -20.54 -24.47 10.52
CA THR A 611 -21.54 -25.26 9.77
C THR A 611 -22.91 -24.59 9.70
N ARG A 612 -23.58 -24.78 8.57
CA ARG A 612 -25.00 -24.44 8.39
C ARG A 612 -25.92 -25.32 9.23
N ASP A 613 -25.51 -26.54 9.57
CA ASP A 613 -26.34 -27.52 10.30
C ASP A 613 -26.87 -26.98 11.63
N THR A 614 -26.06 -26.16 12.31
CA THR A 614 -26.41 -25.53 13.59
C THR A 614 -26.24 -24.01 13.55
N ASP A 615 -26.14 -23.44 12.34
CA ASP A 615 -25.89 -22.02 12.10
C ASP A 615 -24.77 -21.42 12.97
N SER A 616 -23.69 -22.18 13.21
CA SER A 616 -22.67 -21.80 14.18
C SER A 616 -21.31 -22.44 13.95
N VAL A 617 -20.30 -21.85 14.60
CA VAL A 617 -18.97 -22.44 14.79
C VAL A 617 -18.95 -23.27 16.06
N ARG A 618 -18.53 -24.53 15.98
CA ARG A 618 -18.56 -25.47 17.10
C ARG A 618 -17.38 -26.42 17.11
N GLU A 619 -17.14 -27.02 18.28
CA GLU A 619 -16.24 -28.17 18.43
C GLU A 619 -17.06 -29.43 18.75
N VAL A 620 -16.96 -30.44 17.89
CA VAL A 620 -17.81 -31.66 17.91
C VAL A 620 -16.96 -32.92 17.80
N SER A 621 -17.40 -34.06 18.32
CA SER A 621 -16.72 -35.33 18.07
C SER A 621 -17.03 -35.88 16.67
N PHE A 622 -16.11 -36.68 16.14
CA PHE A 622 -16.28 -37.38 14.86
C PHE A 622 -17.53 -38.28 14.88
N LYS A 623 -17.80 -38.94 16.01
CA LYS A 623 -18.99 -39.77 16.21
C LYS A 623 -20.27 -38.96 16.15
N GLU A 624 -20.34 -37.81 16.81
CA GLU A 624 -21.50 -36.93 16.73
C GLU A 624 -21.72 -36.42 15.30
N LYS A 625 -20.64 -36.04 14.59
CA LYS A 625 -20.74 -35.51 13.21
C LYS A 625 -21.12 -36.58 12.18
N PHE A 626 -20.48 -37.74 12.21
CA PHE A 626 -20.58 -38.74 11.15
C PHE A 626 -21.33 -40.02 11.58
N GLY A 627 -21.57 -40.23 12.86
CA GLY A 627 -22.30 -41.38 13.41
C GLY A 627 -21.47 -42.67 13.53
N ILE A 628 -20.16 -42.60 13.33
CA ILE A 628 -19.25 -43.74 13.53
C ILE A 628 -18.08 -43.34 14.44
N GLU A 629 -17.48 -44.31 15.12
CA GLU A 629 -16.27 -44.05 15.91
C GLU A 629 -15.12 -43.60 15.02
N PHE A 630 -14.31 -42.66 15.51
CA PHE A 630 -13.18 -42.11 14.76
C PHE A 630 -12.18 -43.20 14.37
N ASP A 631 -11.88 -44.14 15.26
CA ASP A 631 -10.95 -45.25 15.03
C ASP A 631 -11.35 -46.21 13.91
N LYS A 632 -12.66 -46.28 13.59
CA LYS A 632 -13.21 -47.07 12.49
C LYS A 632 -13.20 -46.33 11.15
N ALA A 633 -12.91 -45.04 11.15
CA ALA A 633 -12.94 -44.23 9.93
C ALA A 633 -11.71 -44.49 9.03
N LYS A 634 -11.90 -44.49 7.72
CA LYS A 634 -10.83 -44.56 6.72
C LYS A 634 -10.88 -43.37 5.77
N ASN A 635 -9.72 -42.95 5.28
CA ASN A 635 -9.65 -41.88 4.30
C ASN A 635 -10.33 -42.31 2.98
N GLY A 636 -11.29 -41.50 2.50
CA GLY A 636 -12.11 -41.77 1.34
C GLY A 636 -13.35 -42.64 1.62
N GLN A 637 -13.61 -43.01 2.88
CA GLN A 637 -14.74 -43.85 3.24
C GLN A 637 -16.07 -43.11 3.05
N ALA A 638 -17.06 -43.81 2.49
CA ALA A 638 -18.43 -43.35 2.46
C ALA A 638 -19.11 -43.58 3.83
N ILE A 639 -19.60 -42.51 4.46
CA ILE A 639 -20.30 -42.51 5.74
C ILE A 639 -21.60 -41.72 5.55
N LYS A 640 -22.75 -42.37 5.76
CA LYS A 640 -24.08 -41.77 5.59
C LYS A 640 -24.26 -41.02 4.24
N GLY A 641 -23.77 -41.62 3.15
CA GLY A 641 -23.90 -41.04 1.80
C GLY A 641 -22.95 -39.90 1.48
N LYS A 642 -21.96 -39.61 2.34
CA LYS A 642 -20.87 -38.66 2.08
C LYS A 642 -19.52 -39.37 2.10
N LYS A 643 -18.60 -39.05 1.18
CA LYS A 643 -17.20 -39.47 1.33
C LYS A 643 -16.47 -38.54 2.28
N VAL A 644 -15.71 -39.11 3.21
CA VAL A 644 -14.90 -38.37 4.19
C VAL A 644 -13.42 -38.55 3.87
N TYR A 645 -12.68 -37.45 3.76
CA TYR A 645 -11.27 -37.47 3.43
C TYR A 645 -10.40 -36.81 4.50
N PHE A 646 -9.19 -37.34 4.67
CA PHE A 646 -8.20 -36.84 5.62
C PHE A 646 -7.01 -36.25 4.85
N ARG A 647 -6.67 -35.01 5.16
CA ARG A 647 -5.73 -34.20 4.39
C ARG A 647 -4.84 -33.37 5.30
N ARG A 648 -3.63 -33.07 4.84
CA ARG A 648 -2.60 -32.32 5.58
C ARG A 648 -2.03 -31.17 4.76
N ILE A 649 -1.91 -30.01 5.40
CA ILE A 649 -1.25 -28.82 4.85
C ILE A 649 0.23 -28.80 5.25
N LEU A 650 0.51 -28.74 6.56
CA LEU A 650 1.86 -28.62 7.13
C LEU A 650 2.68 -29.88 6.86
N LYS A 651 3.97 -29.73 6.54
CA LYS A 651 4.86 -30.88 6.29
C LYS A 651 5.10 -31.70 7.55
#